data_AF-A0A368XXV0-F1
#
_entry.id   AF-A0A368XXV0-F1
#
_cell.length_a   1.000
_cell.length_b   1.000
_cell.length_c   1.000
_cell.angle_alpha   90.00
_cell.angle_beta   90.00
_cell.angle_gamma   90.00
#
_symmetry.space_group_name_H-M   'P 1'
#
loop_
_entity.id
_entity.type
_entity.pdbx_description
1 polymer ?
#
loop_
_entity_poly.entity_id
_entity_poly.type
_entity_poly.pdbx_seq_one_letter_code
_entity_poly.pdbx_strand_id
1 'polypeptide(L)'
;MPKCSPLRRLPAALTLALPLGLAALAATTAPAHAVVISQVYGGGGNSGATLKNDFIEIFNNGSAPVDIGGWSVQYASAAGAAWLLTPIPAGTVLQPGRYLLVRQAEGNGGTVDVAADLAGTIAMSGSNGKVALVANAGPLSGSAPTGGALVDIMSFGSATPTEGSPTQALSNATAALRNAGGCADTGNNASDFTIAAPAPRNSATAAAVCSGDPGPAQPLAAAIYAVQGDGAKSPLVGRLVRTRGVVTKTMNNGFFMQDQTGDNNPLTSDGIFVFTGQAAFPSAAVGNLVEVTATVAEFNTGAASNADTLAHTVTQLGGVNAVSFLNSGLAIAPTAVNLPESVDGELERYEGMLVTLSGPFTVQQNFFQGRYGQLTLAVGGRIETPTNRFRPGPQAQALADENARRRIILDDGSSLQNPNPTPYLGNDALPRAGDLAGAITGVIDYGLATNSNTGFGDYKIHPTTAPSFSTANPRTAAPQDVGGSIKVASFNVLNYFTTFTNGATASGQTGQGCALGSAVSAANCRGASNLEEFLRQRAKIVEAMAAIDADALGLMEIQNNGNVATQNLVDALNARMGANTYRTTSVPAEGTGTDAIRVAVIYKPAKLTAVGPAVSDADPVNNRPTLAQTFGLASGERFTLFVNHLKSKGSCPAAGDADAAGNTDTGDGQGCWNAQRVQQARRLGMFVAQRQTASGSNDALLVGDFNAYAQEDPIAHLTGSGFVDQIGRFDASGYSYVFDGAAGRLDHALASGTLSARVNRAVHWHINADETALADYNLEFKAPQACNGASCPADPYQVSPYRSSDHDPVVVGLNYAKTFTGTAGRDVLVGTAGNDVLIGGPGPDALTGGGGNNVFVYQSMRDLGDAITDFVPGKDRIDLGALLASIGAGGNAYGAGVVKLVASGADTLLQIDIDGSAGPVAARTLATLRNVNPASLSPSRDLGVQ
;
A
#
# COMPACT_ATOMS: atom_id res chain seq x y z
N MET A 1 8.45 6.76 -8.17
CA MET A 1 8.99 5.64 -7.36
C MET A 1 9.76 6.15 -6.16
N PRO A 2 9.37 5.83 -4.91
CA PRO A 2 10.32 5.88 -3.82
C PRO A 2 11.32 4.73 -4.00
N LYS A 3 12.60 5.07 -3.89
CA LYS A 3 13.75 4.22 -4.15
C LYS A 3 13.84 3.06 -3.16
N CYS A 4 13.99 1.82 -3.64
CA CYS A 4 14.66 0.78 -2.87
C CYS A 4 16.17 1.10 -2.87
N SER A 5 16.73 1.42 -1.70
CA SER A 5 18.18 1.54 -1.49
C SER A 5 18.70 0.32 -0.73
N PRO A 6 19.88 -0.24 -1.08
CA PRO A 6 20.43 -1.42 -0.42
C PRO A 6 21.17 -1.02 0.88
N LEU A 7 20.84 -1.68 1.98
CA LEU A 7 21.51 -1.52 3.28
C LEU A 7 22.86 -2.25 3.28
N ARG A 8 23.93 -1.53 3.65
CA ARG A 8 25.27 -2.06 3.93
C ARG A 8 25.26 -2.87 5.24
N ARG A 9 25.85 -4.07 5.20
CA ARG A 9 26.09 -4.97 6.35
C ARG A 9 27.23 -4.46 7.23
N LEU A 10 27.09 -4.62 8.55
CA LEU A 10 28.17 -4.88 9.51
C LEU A 10 27.66 -5.88 10.57
N PRO A 11 28.50 -6.82 11.06
CA PRO A 11 28.05 -8.02 11.76
C PRO A 11 27.98 -7.81 13.28
N ALA A 12 26.97 -8.40 13.92
CA ALA A 12 26.93 -8.58 15.38
C ALA A 12 26.80 -10.08 15.69
N ALA A 13 27.71 -10.57 16.54
CA ALA A 13 27.85 -11.96 16.89
C ALA A 13 26.74 -12.44 17.84
N LEU A 14 26.31 -13.67 17.56
CA LEU A 14 25.27 -14.45 18.22
C LEU A 14 25.80 -15.07 19.53
N THR A 15 25.03 -15.03 20.62
CA THR A 15 25.07 -16.08 21.65
C THR A 15 23.65 -16.45 22.09
N LEU A 16 23.42 -17.75 22.16
CA LEU A 16 22.14 -18.46 22.22
C LEU A 16 21.94 -18.98 23.65
N ALA A 17 20.73 -18.85 24.21
CA ALA A 17 20.29 -19.71 25.32
C ALA A 17 18.76 -19.90 25.31
N LEU A 18 18.36 -21.18 25.37
CA LEU A 18 17.01 -21.73 25.32
C LEU A 18 16.23 -21.50 26.64
N PRO A 19 14.89 -21.37 26.62
CA PRO A 19 14.07 -21.29 27.83
C PRO A 19 13.50 -22.65 28.25
N LEU A 20 13.40 -22.89 29.56
CA LEU A 20 12.49 -23.88 30.16
C LEU A 20 11.45 -23.11 31.00
N GLY A 21 10.18 -23.40 30.73
CA GLY A 21 9.03 -22.69 31.31
C GLY A 21 8.71 -23.06 32.74
N LEU A 22 7.82 -22.26 33.35
CA LEU A 22 7.10 -22.61 34.57
C LEU A 22 5.71 -21.96 34.56
N ALA A 23 4.70 -22.76 34.91
CA ALA A 23 3.29 -22.39 35.01
C ALA A 23 3.02 -21.48 36.21
N ALA A 24 2.12 -20.50 36.05
CA ALA A 24 1.61 -19.66 37.12
C ALA A 24 0.16 -20.06 37.46
N LEU A 25 -0.04 -20.53 38.69
CA LEU A 25 -1.35 -20.60 39.35
C LEU A 25 -1.71 -19.21 39.89
N ALA A 26 -2.98 -18.83 39.75
CA ALA A 26 -3.55 -17.59 40.25
C ALA A 26 -3.56 -17.51 41.79
N ALA A 27 -3.11 -16.38 42.33
CA ALA A 27 -3.22 -16.04 43.75
C ALA A 27 -4.35 -15.02 43.97
N THR A 28 -5.20 -15.29 44.95
CA THR A 28 -6.24 -14.39 45.47
C THR A 28 -5.61 -13.23 46.24
N THR A 29 -6.01 -11.98 45.95
CA THR A 29 -5.48 -10.77 46.61
C THR A 29 -5.98 -10.61 48.05
N ALA A 30 -5.03 -10.55 48.99
CA ALA A 30 -5.25 -10.07 50.36
C ALA A 30 -5.27 -8.51 50.38
N PRO A 31 -5.94 -7.87 51.35
CA PRO A 31 -5.95 -6.40 51.46
C PRO A 31 -4.55 -5.85 51.72
N ALA A 32 -4.16 -4.76 51.05
CA ALA A 32 -2.90 -4.07 51.29
C ALA A 32 -2.86 -3.56 52.75
N HIS A 33 -1.91 -4.05 53.54
CA HIS A 33 -1.75 -3.65 54.94
C HIS A 33 -0.91 -2.35 55.03
N ALA A 34 -1.25 -1.49 55.99
CA ALA A 34 -0.64 -0.18 56.21
C ALA A 34 0.73 -0.20 56.93
N VAL A 35 1.46 -1.31 56.85
CA VAL A 35 2.76 -1.50 57.52
C VAL A 35 3.75 -2.02 56.50
N VAL A 36 4.90 -1.34 56.39
CA VAL A 36 5.94 -1.60 55.39
C VAL A 36 7.29 -1.83 56.07
N ILE A 37 8.21 -2.49 55.37
CA ILE A 37 9.63 -2.55 55.69
C ILE A 37 10.24 -1.19 55.38
N SER A 38 10.77 -0.49 56.38
CA SER A 38 11.32 0.86 56.21
C SER A 38 12.84 0.92 56.13
N GLN A 39 13.54 -0.10 56.64
CA GLN A 39 15.00 -0.18 56.49
C GLN A 39 15.51 -1.61 56.62
N VAL A 40 16.48 -1.98 55.78
CA VAL A 40 17.15 -3.29 55.81
C VAL A 40 18.66 -3.13 55.79
N TYR A 41 19.34 -3.78 56.73
CA TYR A 41 20.80 -3.81 56.83
C TYR A 41 21.29 -5.21 57.20
N GLY A 42 22.09 -5.82 56.31
CA GLY A 42 22.70 -7.14 56.52
C GLY A 42 24.22 -7.10 56.70
N GLY A 43 24.79 -5.94 57.03
CA GLY A 43 26.22 -5.75 57.18
C GLY A 43 26.76 -5.95 58.60
N GLY A 44 25.91 -6.24 59.58
CA GLY A 44 26.20 -6.21 61.00
C GLY A 44 27.43 -7.01 61.41
N GLY A 45 28.39 -6.33 62.03
CA GLY A 45 29.61 -6.94 62.53
C GLY A 45 30.52 -7.59 61.47
N ASN A 46 30.28 -7.33 60.18
CA ASN A 46 31.21 -7.69 59.11
C ASN A 46 32.38 -6.69 59.01
N SER A 47 33.43 -7.06 58.28
CA SER A 47 34.57 -6.16 58.05
C SER A 47 34.12 -4.88 57.34
N GLY A 48 34.39 -3.71 57.94
CA GLY A 48 33.96 -2.40 57.45
C GLY A 48 32.60 -1.92 57.97
N ALA A 49 31.90 -2.71 58.80
CA ALA A 49 30.64 -2.32 59.42
C ALA A 49 30.85 -1.46 60.68
N THR A 50 29.99 -0.46 60.86
CA THR A 50 29.94 0.34 62.10
C THR A 50 29.04 -0.30 63.16
N LEU A 51 27.90 -0.87 62.73
CA LEU A 51 26.94 -1.53 63.62
C LEU A 51 27.32 -3.00 63.85
N LYS A 52 27.09 -3.50 65.06
CA LYS A 52 27.39 -4.91 65.41
C LYS A 52 26.36 -5.91 64.90
N ASN A 53 25.11 -5.49 64.70
CA ASN A 53 24.00 -6.37 64.33
C ASN A 53 23.41 -6.01 62.97
N ASP A 54 22.94 -7.05 62.29
CA ASP A 54 21.96 -6.92 61.22
C ASP A 54 20.64 -6.38 61.80
N PHE A 55 19.79 -5.76 60.97
CA PHE A 55 18.46 -5.38 61.42
C PHE A 55 17.44 -5.28 60.27
N ILE A 56 16.18 -5.42 60.65
CA ILE A 56 15.01 -5.13 59.82
C ILE A 56 14.15 -4.15 60.60
N GLU A 57 13.83 -3.02 59.98
CA GLU A 57 12.95 -1.99 60.50
C GLU A 57 11.62 -2.02 59.75
N ILE A 58 10.51 -1.94 60.48
CA ILE A 58 9.17 -1.79 59.90
C ILE A 58 8.52 -0.51 60.39
N PHE A 59 7.58 0.02 59.61
CA PHE A 59 6.94 1.32 59.82
C PHE A 59 5.46 1.26 59.47
N ASN A 60 4.62 1.89 60.28
CA ASN A 60 3.20 2.08 59.96
C ASN A 60 3.03 3.37 59.14
N ASN A 61 2.88 3.23 57.83
CA ASN A 61 2.65 4.34 56.90
C ASN A 61 1.16 4.74 56.79
N GLY A 62 0.28 4.06 57.51
CA GLY A 62 -1.14 4.39 57.58
C GLY A 62 -1.50 5.45 58.63
N SER A 63 -2.81 5.70 58.71
CA SER A 63 -3.41 6.68 59.62
C SER A 63 -4.03 6.08 60.89
N ALA A 64 -4.01 4.76 61.04
CA ALA A 64 -4.60 4.04 62.18
C ALA A 64 -3.62 3.06 62.85
N PRO A 65 -3.75 2.77 64.15
CA PRO A 65 -2.95 1.75 64.82
C PRO A 65 -3.18 0.37 64.20
N VAL A 66 -2.10 -0.40 64.01
CA VAL A 66 -2.14 -1.76 63.46
C VAL A 66 -1.65 -2.76 64.51
N ASP A 67 -2.48 -3.75 64.84
CA ASP A 67 -2.05 -4.90 65.63
C ASP A 67 -1.21 -5.83 64.74
N ILE A 68 0.09 -5.86 65.01
CA ILE A 68 1.08 -6.70 64.33
C ILE A 68 1.54 -7.85 65.23
N GLY A 69 0.84 -8.09 66.34
CA GLY A 69 1.11 -9.21 67.23
C GLY A 69 0.90 -10.54 66.51
N GLY A 70 1.90 -11.43 66.56
CA GLY A 70 1.87 -12.71 65.86
C GLY A 70 2.33 -12.66 64.40
N TRP A 71 2.73 -11.49 63.89
CA TRP A 71 3.40 -11.35 62.59
C TRP A 71 4.86 -11.82 62.66
N SER A 72 5.58 -11.80 61.54
CA SER A 72 7.01 -12.07 61.51
C SER A 72 7.74 -11.23 60.46
N VAL A 73 9.01 -10.90 60.75
CA VAL A 73 9.96 -10.48 59.72
C VAL A 73 10.77 -11.70 59.29
N GLN A 74 10.93 -11.87 57.99
CA GLN A 74 11.56 -13.05 57.41
C GLN A 74 12.64 -12.66 56.40
N TYR A 75 13.62 -13.55 56.22
CA TYR A 75 14.73 -13.34 55.32
C TYR A 75 15.08 -14.61 54.56
N ALA A 76 15.46 -14.46 53.29
CA ALA A 76 16.15 -15.48 52.51
C ALA A 76 17.30 -14.86 51.71
N SER A 77 18.31 -15.68 51.39
CA SER A 77 19.37 -15.26 50.48
C SER A 77 18.83 -15.01 49.06
N ALA A 78 19.61 -14.33 48.22
CA ALA A 78 19.18 -13.96 46.87
C ALA A 78 18.60 -15.14 46.06
N ALA A 79 19.27 -16.30 46.08
CA ALA A 79 18.82 -17.54 45.44
C ALA A 79 18.10 -18.51 46.39
N GLY A 80 17.99 -18.18 47.69
CA GLY A 80 17.41 -19.06 48.70
C GLY A 80 15.89 -19.22 48.57
N ALA A 81 15.40 -20.42 48.88
CA ALA A 81 13.97 -20.76 48.91
C ALA A 81 13.46 -21.12 50.32
N ALA A 82 14.36 -21.14 51.31
CA ALA A 82 14.04 -21.34 52.72
C ALA A 82 14.13 -19.99 53.45
N TRP A 83 13.07 -19.63 54.17
CA TRP A 83 12.96 -18.35 54.85
C TRP A 83 13.17 -18.52 56.35
N LEU A 84 14.14 -17.76 56.88
CA LEU A 84 14.38 -17.63 58.32
C LEU A 84 13.43 -16.58 58.86
N LEU A 85 12.85 -16.81 60.04
CA LEU A 85 11.82 -15.93 60.61
C LEU A 85 12.17 -15.48 62.03
N THR A 86 11.83 -14.24 62.34
CA THR A 86 11.81 -13.68 63.70
C THR A 86 10.38 -13.25 64.00
N PRO A 87 9.67 -13.88 64.97
CA PRO A 87 8.28 -13.57 65.25
C PRO A 87 8.14 -12.27 66.06
N ILE A 88 7.05 -11.55 65.82
CA ILE A 88 6.65 -10.36 66.57
C ILE A 88 5.71 -10.81 67.71
N PRO A 89 6.01 -10.49 68.99
CA PRO A 89 5.22 -10.93 70.13
C PRO A 89 3.75 -10.54 70.03
N ALA A 90 2.86 -11.44 70.45
CA ALA A 90 1.42 -11.17 70.51
C ALA A 90 1.13 -9.90 71.34
N GLY A 91 0.16 -9.09 70.88
CA GLY A 91 -0.21 -7.83 71.53
C GLY A 91 0.66 -6.62 71.17
N THR A 92 1.57 -6.74 70.19
CA THR A 92 2.34 -5.60 69.67
C THR A 92 1.48 -4.77 68.73
N VAL A 93 1.18 -3.53 69.11
CA VAL A 93 0.42 -2.57 68.28
C VAL A 93 1.34 -1.47 67.80
N LEU A 94 1.49 -1.32 66.48
CA LEU A 94 2.28 -0.28 65.86
C LEU A 94 1.39 0.94 65.54
N GLN A 95 1.65 2.05 66.23
CA GLN A 95 0.89 3.30 66.04
C GLN A 95 1.26 3.99 64.71
N PRO A 96 0.37 4.82 64.13
CA PRO A 96 0.66 5.59 62.93
C PRO A 96 1.98 6.38 63.02
N GLY A 97 2.78 6.31 61.97
CA GLY A 97 4.06 7.02 61.91
C GLY A 97 5.13 6.51 62.88
N ARG A 98 4.94 5.35 63.51
CA ARG A 98 5.94 4.72 64.40
C ARG A 98 6.70 3.61 63.71
N TYR A 99 7.91 3.40 64.21
CA TYR A 99 8.84 2.34 63.78
C TYR A 99 8.87 1.21 64.80
N LEU A 100 9.15 0.00 64.33
CA LEU A 100 9.57 -1.13 65.14
C LEU A 100 10.88 -1.67 64.55
N LEU A 101 11.93 -1.70 65.36
CA LEU A 101 13.23 -2.20 64.96
C LEU A 101 13.46 -3.61 65.51
N VAL A 102 13.79 -4.53 64.62
CA VAL A 102 14.17 -5.91 64.97
C VAL A 102 15.66 -6.07 64.68
N ARG A 103 16.50 -6.07 65.73
CA ARG A 103 17.91 -6.47 65.56
C ARG A 103 17.95 -7.95 65.25
N GLN A 104 18.89 -8.36 64.41
CA GLN A 104 19.10 -9.75 64.01
C GLN A 104 20.50 -10.20 64.47
N ALA A 105 21.13 -11.13 63.74
CA ALA A 105 22.40 -11.72 64.17
C ALA A 105 23.48 -10.66 64.43
N GLU A 106 24.31 -10.93 65.44
CA GLU A 106 25.52 -10.16 65.75
C GLU A 106 26.71 -10.77 64.99
N GLY A 107 27.51 -9.93 64.34
CA GLY A 107 28.77 -10.34 63.74
C GLY A 107 29.96 -10.23 64.71
N ASN A 108 31.17 -10.49 64.22
CA ASN A 108 32.38 -10.47 65.05
C ASN A 108 33.06 -9.08 65.15
N GLY A 109 32.56 -8.09 64.42
CA GLY A 109 33.09 -6.71 64.35
C GLY A 109 32.04 -5.64 64.66
N GLY A 110 32.28 -4.40 64.22
CA GLY A 110 31.43 -3.25 64.56
C GLY A 110 31.72 -2.69 65.96
N THR A 111 31.40 -1.41 66.16
CA THR A 111 31.69 -0.69 67.41
C THR A 111 30.45 -0.12 68.08
N VAL A 112 29.31 -0.11 67.37
CA VAL A 112 28.06 0.50 67.83
C VAL A 112 26.96 -0.55 67.95
N ASP A 113 26.33 -0.62 69.12
CA ASP A 113 25.21 -1.52 69.38
C ASP A 113 23.92 -1.00 68.71
N VAL A 114 23.07 -1.91 68.23
CA VAL A 114 21.74 -1.57 67.70
C VAL A 114 20.71 -1.61 68.82
N ALA A 115 20.20 -0.44 69.22
CA ALA A 115 19.13 -0.30 70.21
C ALA A 115 17.77 -0.66 69.60
N ALA A 116 17.43 -1.94 69.53
CA ALA A 116 16.21 -2.44 68.93
C ALA A 116 15.07 -2.69 69.93
N ASP A 117 13.83 -2.72 69.41
CA ASP A 117 12.64 -3.07 70.17
C ASP A 117 12.54 -4.58 70.39
N LEU A 118 12.96 -5.36 69.38
CA LEU A 118 12.94 -6.82 69.38
C LEU A 118 14.30 -7.38 68.97
N ALA A 119 14.59 -8.60 69.43
CA ALA A 119 15.79 -9.34 69.08
C ALA A 119 15.43 -10.62 68.32
N GLY A 120 16.05 -10.80 67.17
CA GLY A 120 16.11 -12.01 66.38
C GLY A 120 17.55 -12.48 66.18
N THR A 121 17.71 -13.58 65.46
CA THR A 121 19.01 -14.25 65.27
C THR A 121 19.30 -14.53 63.80
N ILE A 122 18.60 -13.87 62.87
CA ILE A 122 18.75 -14.11 61.44
C ILE A 122 20.10 -13.53 60.97
N ALA A 123 20.95 -14.36 60.39
CA ALA A 123 22.12 -13.87 59.67
C ALA A 123 21.72 -13.44 58.26
N MET A 124 22.00 -12.19 57.90
CA MET A 124 21.62 -11.61 56.61
C MET A 124 22.86 -11.32 55.75
N SER A 125 22.66 -11.29 54.43
CA SER A 125 23.72 -10.88 53.51
C SER A 125 23.88 -9.37 53.51
N GLY A 126 25.13 -8.91 53.57
CA GLY A 126 25.48 -7.51 53.40
C GLY A 126 25.42 -6.99 51.96
N SER A 127 25.10 -7.84 50.96
CA SER A 127 25.13 -7.42 49.55
C SER A 127 23.90 -7.79 48.72
N ASN A 128 23.39 -9.02 48.83
CA ASN A 128 22.24 -9.49 48.04
C ASN A 128 21.31 -10.36 48.89
N GLY A 129 20.03 -10.04 48.94
CA GLY A 129 19.06 -10.78 49.74
C GLY A 129 17.64 -10.24 49.62
N LYS A 130 16.72 -10.93 50.29
CA LYS A 130 15.30 -10.57 50.29
C LYS A 130 14.71 -10.67 51.69
N VAL A 131 13.90 -9.68 52.05
CA VAL A 131 13.22 -9.56 53.34
C VAL A 131 11.72 -9.45 53.10
N ALA A 132 10.95 -10.15 53.90
CA ALA A 132 9.49 -10.13 53.86
C ALA A 132 8.91 -9.80 55.25
N LEU A 133 7.82 -9.04 55.26
CA LEU A 133 6.93 -8.87 56.40
C LEU A 133 5.71 -9.76 56.17
N VAL A 134 5.34 -10.57 57.16
CA VAL A 134 4.29 -11.59 57.02
C VAL A 134 3.33 -11.50 58.19
N ALA A 135 2.02 -11.48 57.94
CA ALA A 135 0.98 -11.29 58.96
C ALA A 135 0.71 -12.55 59.82
N ASN A 136 1.66 -13.47 59.87
CA ASN A 136 1.67 -14.64 60.75
C ASN A 136 3.11 -15.08 61.07
N ALA A 137 3.26 -16.09 61.93
CA ALA A 137 4.54 -16.64 62.36
C ALA A 137 4.96 -17.93 61.62
N GLY A 138 4.38 -18.21 60.45
CA GLY A 138 4.77 -19.34 59.60
C GLY A 138 5.85 -18.95 58.58
N PRO A 139 6.95 -19.73 58.42
CA PRO A 139 7.96 -19.42 57.42
C PRO A 139 7.38 -19.49 56.00
N LEU A 140 7.74 -18.52 55.16
CA LEU A 140 7.50 -18.58 53.72
C LEU A 140 8.29 -19.73 53.10
N SER A 141 7.81 -20.23 51.96
CA SER A 141 8.48 -21.28 51.19
C SER A 141 8.58 -20.91 49.72
N GLY A 142 9.61 -21.41 49.05
CA GLY A 142 9.85 -21.18 47.63
C GLY A 142 10.73 -19.96 47.37
N SER A 143 11.28 -19.92 46.15
CA SER A 143 12.11 -18.80 45.70
C SER A 143 11.27 -17.55 45.48
N ALA A 144 10.03 -17.69 44.98
CA ALA A 144 9.05 -16.63 44.74
C ALA A 144 7.71 -16.92 45.43
N PRO A 145 7.61 -16.71 46.75
CA PRO A 145 6.35 -16.90 47.48
C PRO A 145 5.23 -16.03 46.88
N THR A 146 4.14 -16.68 46.47
CA THR A 146 2.88 -16.02 46.10
C THR A 146 1.79 -16.54 47.03
N GLY A 147 1.13 -15.62 47.75
CA GLY A 147 0.16 -15.97 48.81
C GLY A 147 0.78 -16.23 50.19
N GLY A 148 -0.09 -16.42 51.19
CA GLY A 148 0.31 -16.64 52.59
C GLY A 148 0.55 -15.35 53.37
N ALA A 149 -0.47 -14.52 53.57
CA ALA A 149 -0.44 -13.35 54.47
C ALA A 149 0.79 -12.42 54.31
N LEU A 150 1.44 -12.42 53.14
CA LEU A 150 2.57 -11.55 52.81
C LEU A 150 2.09 -10.10 52.84
N VAL A 151 2.77 -9.27 53.62
CA VAL A 151 2.39 -7.87 53.86
C VAL A 151 3.22 -6.94 52.99
N ASP A 152 4.55 -7.08 53.05
CA ASP A 152 5.51 -6.29 52.29
C ASP A 152 6.73 -7.17 51.97
N ILE A 153 7.38 -6.92 50.84
CA ILE A 153 8.60 -7.61 50.44
C ILE A 153 9.56 -6.63 49.76
N MET A 154 10.83 -6.71 50.15
CA MET A 154 11.87 -5.95 49.48
C MET A 154 13.09 -6.82 49.20
N SER A 155 13.62 -6.68 47.98
CA SER A 155 14.87 -7.31 47.55
C SER A 155 15.92 -6.27 47.24
N PHE A 156 17.18 -6.62 47.53
CA PHE A 156 18.35 -5.81 47.23
C PHE A 156 19.39 -6.59 46.42
N GLY A 157 20.02 -5.89 45.48
CA GLY A 157 20.94 -6.49 44.52
C GLY A 157 20.21 -7.33 43.47
N SER A 158 20.71 -8.54 43.23
CA SER A 158 20.18 -9.47 42.21
C SER A 158 19.03 -10.38 42.70
N ALA A 159 18.52 -10.14 43.91
CA ALA A 159 17.53 -11.01 44.55
C ALA A 159 16.12 -10.86 43.95
N THR A 160 15.40 -11.98 43.86
CA THR A 160 13.97 -12.05 43.54
C THR A 160 13.27 -13.04 44.49
N PRO A 161 11.96 -12.90 44.74
CA PRO A 161 11.00 -11.91 44.20
C PRO A 161 11.16 -10.56 44.87
N THR A 162 10.59 -9.54 44.24
CA THR A 162 10.63 -8.16 44.69
C THR A 162 9.30 -7.51 44.33
N GLU A 163 8.97 -6.44 45.01
CA GLU A 163 7.92 -5.54 44.56
C GLU A 163 8.49 -4.63 43.46
N GLY A 164 7.92 -4.71 42.25
CA GLY A 164 8.44 -4.03 41.05
C GLY A 164 9.84 -4.50 40.65
N SER A 165 10.85 -3.65 40.84
CA SER A 165 12.27 -3.95 40.61
C SER A 165 13.05 -3.90 41.92
N PRO A 166 14.11 -4.71 42.11
CA PRO A 166 14.87 -4.71 43.35
C PRO A 166 15.66 -3.41 43.52
N THR A 167 15.90 -3.01 44.77
CA THR A 167 16.83 -1.90 45.03
C THR A 167 18.28 -2.33 44.77
N GLN A 168 19.21 -1.37 44.73
CA GLN A 168 20.62 -1.63 44.47
C GLN A 168 21.23 -2.57 45.52
N ALA A 169 22.34 -3.23 45.16
CA ALA A 169 23.08 -4.08 46.10
C ALA A 169 23.60 -3.27 47.30
N LEU A 170 23.55 -3.88 48.48
CA LEU A 170 24.07 -3.28 49.70
C LEU A 170 25.57 -3.56 49.88
N SER A 171 26.14 -3.00 50.93
CA SER A 171 27.50 -3.30 51.40
C SER A 171 27.52 -3.40 52.92
N ASN A 172 28.64 -3.81 53.50
CA ASN A 172 28.83 -3.79 54.96
C ASN A 172 28.69 -2.38 55.56
N ALA A 173 28.75 -1.31 54.77
CA ALA A 173 28.62 0.07 55.22
C ALA A 173 27.27 0.72 54.85
N THR A 174 26.39 0.04 54.12
CA THR A 174 25.15 0.64 53.59
C THR A 174 23.90 -0.20 53.86
N ALA A 175 22.78 0.48 54.06
CA ALA A 175 21.45 -0.07 54.23
C ALA A 175 20.52 0.44 53.12
N ALA A 176 19.44 -0.30 52.86
CA ALA A 176 18.32 0.20 52.06
C ALA A 176 17.40 1.00 52.97
N LEU A 177 17.19 2.29 52.68
CA LEU A 177 16.31 3.20 53.43
C LEU A 177 15.08 3.53 52.59
N ARG A 178 13.89 3.17 53.06
CA ARG A 178 12.65 3.57 52.40
C ARG A 178 12.51 5.09 52.47
N ASN A 179 12.25 5.70 51.32
CA ASN A 179 12.20 7.14 51.10
C ASN A 179 11.11 7.81 51.95
N ALA A 180 11.22 9.13 52.12
CA ALA A 180 10.31 9.93 52.96
C ALA A 180 10.15 9.37 54.39
N GLY A 181 11.23 8.80 54.94
CA GLY A 181 11.23 8.24 56.28
C GLY A 181 10.40 6.96 56.42
N GLY A 182 10.02 6.27 55.34
CA GLY A 182 9.15 5.08 55.36
C GLY A 182 7.78 5.32 54.73
N CYS A 183 7.45 6.57 54.38
CA CYS A 183 6.15 6.91 53.78
C CYS A 183 6.05 6.59 52.27
N ALA A 184 7.17 6.45 51.56
CA ALA A 184 7.17 6.19 50.12
C ALA A 184 7.01 4.70 49.81
N ASP A 185 5.91 4.33 49.17
CA ASP A 185 5.59 2.95 48.80
C ASP A 185 4.83 2.91 47.46
N THR A 186 5.59 2.85 46.36
CA THR A 186 5.08 2.97 44.99
C THR A 186 4.78 1.63 44.33
N GLY A 187 5.01 0.52 45.02
CA GLY A 187 4.98 -0.78 44.38
C GLY A 187 6.28 -1.12 43.66
N ASN A 188 7.39 -0.43 43.95
CA ASN A 188 8.67 -0.66 43.28
C ASN A 188 9.86 -0.34 44.19
N ASN A 189 10.56 -1.38 44.66
CA ASN A 189 11.66 -1.20 45.62
C ASN A 189 12.83 -0.35 45.07
N ALA A 190 13.06 -0.33 43.75
CA ALA A 190 14.07 0.53 43.14
C ALA A 190 13.74 2.03 43.23
N SER A 191 12.45 2.37 43.27
CA SER A 191 11.94 3.73 43.43
C SER A 191 11.74 4.11 44.90
N ASP A 192 11.44 3.12 45.74
CA ASP A 192 11.06 3.34 47.13
C ASP A 192 12.25 3.39 48.09
N PHE A 193 13.40 2.83 47.74
CA PHE A 193 14.57 2.74 48.62
C PHE A 193 15.80 3.49 48.09
N THR A 194 16.42 4.28 48.96
CA THR A 194 17.74 4.88 48.74
C THR A 194 18.82 4.11 49.51
N ILE A 195 19.98 3.90 48.89
CA ILE A 195 21.13 3.28 49.56
C ILE A 195 21.93 4.35 50.30
N ALA A 196 22.04 4.21 51.63
CA ALA A 196 22.74 5.15 52.49
C ALA A 196 23.39 4.43 53.69
N ALA A 197 24.12 5.16 54.54
CA ALA A 197 24.61 4.61 55.80
C ALA A 197 23.42 4.14 56.69
N PRO A 198 23.55 3.02 57.44
CA PRO A 198 22.48 2.53 58.29
C PRO A 198 22.11 3.56 59.36
N ALA A 199 20.82 3.84 59.48
CA ALA A 199 20.25 4.83 60.40
C ALA A 199 19.02 4.22 61.13
N PRO A 200 19.24 3.25 62.04
CA PRO A 200 18.17 2.47 62.66
C PRO A 200 17.25 3.33 63.53
N ARG A 201 15.93 3.14 63.40
CA ARG A 201 14.87 3.81 64.17
C ARG A 201 13.99 2.78 64.86
N ASN A 202 13.85 2.92 66.17
CA ASN A 202 13.01 2.08 67.02
C ASN A 202 11.76 2.83 67.50
N SER A 203 10.96 2.22 68.36
CA SER A 203 9.73 2.80 68.90
C SER A 203 9.92 4.11 69.67
N ALA A 204 11.13 4.42 70.16
CA ALA A 204 11.45 5.68 70.82
C ALA A 204 11.69 6.85 69.84
N THR A 205 11.81 6.56 68.54
CA THR A 205 11.98 7.58 67.49
C THR A 205 10.72 8.43 67.38
N ALA A 206 10.89 9.74 67.18
CA ALA A 206 9.77 10.66 66.97
C ALA A 206 8.88 10.19 65.82
N ALA A 207 7.56 10.30 65.98
CA ALA A 207 6.60 9.84 64.98
C ALA A 207 6.78 10.63 63.67
N ALA A 208 6.93 9.92 62.55
CA ALA A 208 6.92 10.47 61.21
C ALA A 208 5.53 10.28 60.62
N VAL A 209 4.65 11.26 60.79
CA VAL A 209 3.29 11.18 60.22
C VAL A 209 3.37 11.43 58.72
N CYS A 210 2.98 10.45 57.92
CA CYS A 210 2.89 10.62 56.48
C CYS A 210 1.79 11.65 56.16
N SER A 211 2.17 12.81 55.64
CA SER A 211 1.21 13.76 55.06
C SER A 211 0.56 13.07 53.87
N GLY A 212 -0.73 12.75 53.99
CA GLY A 212 -1.47 11.87 53.07
C GLY A 212 -1.06 12.01 51.60
N ASP A 213 -0.19 11.11 51.17
CA ASP A 213 0.00 10.69 49.79
C ASP A 213 -0.77 9.36 49.68
N PRO A 214 -1.55 9.13 48.62
CA PRO A 214 -2.41 7.96 48.55
C PRO A 214 -1.50 6.73 48.46
N GLY A 215 -1.89 5.63 49.10
CA GLY A 215 -1.23 4.34 48.86
C GLY A 215 -1.23 3.97 47.36
N PRO A 216 -0.72 2.78 46.97
CA PRO A 216 -0.73 2.35 45.57
C PRO A 216 -2.11 2.62 44.99
N ALA A 217 -2.15 3.44 43.93
CA ALA A 217 -3.39 3.93 43.35
C ALA A 217 -4.31 2.73 43.14
N GLN A 218 -5.35 2.60 43.96
CA GLN A 218 -6.30 1.51 43.81
C GLN A 218 -6.80 1.59 42.37
N PRO A 219 -6.71 0.50 41.60
CA PRO A 219 -7.17 0.53 40.22
C PRO A 219 -8.58 1.11 40.15
N LEU A 220 -8.75 2.20 39.39
CA LEU A 220 -10.05 2.81 39.23
C LEU A 220 -10.94 1.82 38.49
N ALA A 221 -12.03 1.38 39.13
CA ALA A 221 -13.04 0.60 38.44
C ALA A 221 -13.70 1.50 37.39
N ALA A 222 -13.50 1.18 36.11
CA ALA A 222 -14.03 1.93 34.99
C ALA A 222 -14.59 0.96 33.95
N ALA A 223 -15.77 1.27 33.40
CA ALA A 223 -16.29 0.55 32.25
C ALA A 223 -15.55 1.00 30.98
N ILE A 224 -15.58 0.20 29.92
CA ILE A 224 -14.78 0.47 28.72
C ILE A 224 -15.13 1.83 28.09
N TYR A 225 -16.42 2.15 27.96
CA TYR A 225 -16.89 3.45 27.46
C TYR A 225 -16.44 4.66 28.29
N ALA A 226 -16.18 4.47 29.60
CA ALA A 226 -15.61 5.53 30.45
C ALA A 226 -14.09 5.64 30.33
N VAL A 227 -13.42 4.54 29.96
CA VAL A 227 -11.99 4.54 29.60
C VAL A 227 -11.80 5.22 28.24
N GLN A 228 -12.62 4.90 27.25
CA GLN A 228 -12.57 5.53 25.93
C GLN A 228 -12.95 7.02 26.01
N GLY A 229 -14.13 7.34 26.55
CA GLY A 229 -14.68 8.71 26.50
C GLY A 229 -15.28 9.05 25.13
N ASP A 230 -15.71 10.30 24.97
CA ASP A 230 -16.40 10.83 23.78
C ASP A 230 -15.51 11.72 22.88
N GLY A 231 -14.21 11.80 23.20
CA GLY A 231 -13.23 12.55 22.43
C GLY A 231 -12.12 11.65 21.88
N ALA A 232 -11.26 12.21 21.03
CA ALA A 232 -10.16 11.48 20.37
C ALA A 232 -9.01 11.00 21.30
N LYS A 233 -9.15 11.18 22.62
CA LYS A 233 -8.20 10.73 23.65
C LYS A 233 -8.96 10.41 24.91
N SER A 234 -8.49 9.38 25.61
CA SER A 234 -9.05 8.97 26.87
C SER A 234 -8.97 10.06 27.94
N PRO A 235 -10.03 10.28 28.74
CA PRO A 235 -9.96 11.14 29.93
C PRO A 235 -9.17 10.50 31.08
N LEU A 236 -8.78 9.23 30.95
CA LEU A 236 -8.11 8.43 31.99
C LEU A 236 -6.65 8.09 31.66
N VAL A 237 -6.04 8.74 30.66
CA VAL A 237 -4.61 8.52 30.31
C VAL A 237 -3.72 8.59 31.55
N GLY A 238 -2.84 7.59 31.69
CA GLY A 238 -1.91 7.44 32.80
C GLY A 238 -2.53 6.89 34.09
N ARG A 239 -3.85 6.67 34.14
CA ARG A 239 -4.53 6.07 35.30
C ARG A 239 -4.45 4.55 35.22
N LEU A 240 -4.20 3.92 36.35
CA LEU A 240 -4.38 2.47 36.54
C LEU A 240 -5.88 2.18 36.69
N VAL A 241 -6.45 1.37 35.80
CA VAL A 241 -7.87 1.02 35.78
C VAL A 241 -8.08 -0.49 35.96
N ARG A 242 -9.28 -0.85 36.44
CA ARG A 242 -9.81 -2.21 36.46
C ARG A 242 -11.10 -2.24 35.63
N THR A 243 -11.05 -2.94 34.50
CA THR A 243 -12.08 -2.89 33.45
C THR A 243 -12.50 -4.30 33.06
N ARG A 244 -13.77 -4.50 32.72
CA ARG A 244 -14.30 -5.80 32.25
C ARG A 244 -14.77 -5.71 30.81
N GLY A 245 -14.62 -6.80 30.08
CA GLY A 245 -15.09 -6.91 28.70
C GLY A 245 -15.05 -8.33 28.17
N VAL A 246 -15.85 -8.59 27.14
CA VAL A 246 -15.84 -9.84 26.38
C VAL A 246 -14.79 -9.72 25.28
N VAL A 247 -13.87 -10.67 25.19
CA VAL A 247 -12.85 -10.70 24.13
C VAL A 247 -13.52 -10.92 22.78
N THR A 248 -13.32 -9.99 21.84
CA THR A 248 -13.93 -10.00 20.50
C THR A 248 -12.95 -10.45 19.41
N LYS A 249 -11.65 -10.16 19.57
CA LYS A 249 -10.60 -10.61 18.64
C LYS A 249 -9.24 -10.70 19.34
N THR A 250 -8.45 -11.72 19.03
CA THR A 250 -7.04 -11.83 19.45
C THR A 250 -6.09 -11.33 18.36
N MET A 251 -4.97 -10.72 18.76
CA MET A 251 -3.92 -10.19 17.90
C MET A 251 -2.56 -10.78 18.30
N ASN A 252 -1.51 -10.55 17.51
CA ASN A 252 -0.17 -11.09 17.77
C ASN A 252 0.56 -10.44 18.98
N ASN A 253 0.01 -9.38 19.55
CA ASN A 253 0.60 -8.58 20.63
C ASN A 253 -0.42 -8.18 21.72
N GLY A 254 -1.65 -8.72 21.66
CA GLY A 254 -2.75 -8.29 22.51
C GLY A 254 -4.10 -8.86 22.07
N PHE A 255 -5.18 -8.27 22.56
CA PHE A 255 -6.54 -8.65 22.19
C PHE A 255 -7.49 -7.46 22.34
N PHE A 256 -8.54 -7.46 21.55
CA PHE A 256 -9.67 -6.55 21.67
C PHE A 256 -10.71 -7.15 22.61
N MET A 257 -11.29 -6.31 23.46
CA MET A 257 -12.45 -6.65 24.28
C MET A 257 -13.49 -5.54 24.22
N GLN A 258 -14.76 -5.89 24.42
CA GLN A 258 -15.87 -4.96 24.36
C GLN A 258 -16.80 -5.15 25.57
N ASP A 259 -17.39 -4.06 26.06
CA ASP A 259 -18.34 -4.11 27.16
C ASP A 259 -19.54 -4.99 26.74
N GLN A 260 -20.03 -5.83 27.67
CA GLN A 260 -21.07 -6.79 27.35
C GLN A 260 -22.42 -6.12 27.06
N THR A 261 -22.70 -5.01 27.73
CA THR A 261 -23.96 -4.27 27.62
C THR A 261 -23.80 -2.94 26.89
N GLY A 262 -22.62 -2.34 27.00
CA GLY A 262 -22.36 -0.97 26.58
C GLY A 262 -23.17 0.04 27.40
N ASP A 263 -23.07 1.32 27.04
CA ASP A 263 -23.82 2.42 27.67
C ASP A 263 -24.96 2.98 26.81
N ASN A 264 -25.14 2.47 25.58
CA ASN A 264 -26.07 2.96 24.55
C ASN A 264 -25.85 4.43 24.14
N ASN A 265 -24.66 4.99 24.39
CA ASN A 265 -24.29 6.31 23.91
C ASN A 265 -23.56 6.18 22.56
N PRO A 266 -24.10 6.71 21.47
CA PRO A 266 -23.49 6.59 20.14
C PRO A 266 -22.18 7.40 19.99
N LEU A 267 -21.79 8.20 20.99
CA LEU A 267 -20.58 9.02 20.97
C LEU A 267 -19.37 8.34 21.63
N THR A 268 -19.57 7.23 22.33
CA THR A 268 -18.52 6.54 23.10
C THR A 268 -18.31 5.14 22.57
N SER A 269 -17.05 4.72 22.48
CA SER A 269 -16.74 3.34 22.11
C SER A 269 -16.89 2.40 23.31
N ASP A 270 -17.57 1.28 23.11
CA ASP A 270 -17.64 0.19 24.08
C ASP A 270 -16.45 -0.78 23.97
N GLY A 271 -15.57 -0.59 22.99
CA GLY A 271 -14.45 -1.46 22.67
C GLY A 271 -13.10 -0.88 23.09
N ILE A 272 -12.13 -1.74 23.39
CA ILE A 272 -10.77 -1.32 23.71
C ILE A 272 -9.75 -2.40 23.36
N PHE A 273 -8.56 -1.96 22.96
CA PHE A 273 -7.42 -2.84 22.76
C PHE A 273 -6.60 -3.01 24.04
N VAL A 274 -6.21 -4.26 24.35
CA VAL A 274 -5.36 -4.62 25.49
C VAL A 274 -4.00 -5.06 24.96
N PHE A 275 -2.99 -4.20 25.12
CA PHE A 275 -1.62 -4.48 24.69
C PHE A 275 -0.86 -5.26 25.76
N THR A 276 -0.48 -6.49 25.43
CA THR A 276 0.25 -7.38 26.35
C THR A 276 1.70 -7.61 25.92
N GLY A 277 2.05 -7.23 24.68
CA GLY A 277 3.36 -7.51 24.08
C GLY A 277 3.57 -8.98 23.70
N GLN A 278 2.56 -9.84 23.86
CA GLN A 278 2.62 -11.27 23.50
C GLN A 278 1.35 -11.72 22.78
N ALA A 279 1.47 -12.74 21.93
CA ALA A 279 0.35 -13.23 21.11
C ALA A 279 -0.68 -14.07 21.88
N ALA A 280 -0.28 -14.65 23.01
CA ALA A 280 -1.12 -15.59 23.75
C ALA A 280 -1.22 -15.18 25.22
N PHE A 281 -2.44 -14.87 25.66
CA PHE A 281 -2.81 -14.77 27.07
C PHE A 281 -3.86 -15.86 27.35
N PRO A 282 -3.58 -16.87 28.20
CA PRO A 282 -4.46 -18.03 28.38
C PRO A 282 -5.91 -17.70 28.76
N SER A 283 -6.14 -16.58 29.44
CA SER A 283 -7.48 -16.11 29.84
C SER A 283 -8.24 -15.37 28.72
N ALA A 284 -7.58 -14.97 27.64
CA ALA A 284 -8.11 -14.06 26.61
C ALA A 284 -8.50 -14.78 25.29
N ALA A 285 -9.32 -15.83 25.37
CA ALA A 285 -9.93 -16.44 24.19
C ALA A 285 -11.20 -15.67 23.78
N VAL A 286 -11.49 -15.61 22.47
CA VAL A 286 -12.71 -14.97 21.95
C VAL A 286 -13.95 -15.57 22.64
N GLY A 287 -14.85 -14.69 23.10
CA GLY A 287 -16.04 -15.04 23.86
C GLY A 287 -15.83 -15.23 25.37
N ASN A 288 -14.61 -15.07 25.88
CA ASN A 288 -14.36 -14.99 27.31
C ASN A 288 -14.68 -13.60 27.85
N LEU A 289 -15.37 -13.54 28.98
CA LEU A 289 -15.43 -12.36 29.84
C LEU A 289 -14.17 -12.32 30.69
N VAL A 290 -13.42 -11.24 30.57
CA VAL A 290 -12.20 -11.00 31.34
C VAL A 290 -12.30 -9.71 32.14
N GLU A 291 -11.51 -9.63 33.19
CA GLU A 291 -11.24 -8.41 33.93
C GLU A 291 -9.75 -8.08 33.84
N VAL A 292 -9.44 -6.88 33.34
CA VAL A 292 -8.09 -6.41 33.07
C VAL A 292 -7.75 -5.30 34.05
N THR A 293 -6.61 -5.41 34.71
CA THR A 293 -6.00 -4.33 35.48
C THR A 293 -4.77 -3.83 34.73
N ALA A 294 -4.81 -2.59 34.24
CA ALA A 294 -3.79 -2.03 33.35
C ALA A 294 -3.83 -0.50 33.36
N THR A 295 -2.80 0.14 32.83
CA THR A 295 -2.71 1.59 32.69
C THR A 295 -3.28 2.02 31.35
N VAL A 296 -4.13 3.04 31.36
CA VAL A 296 -4.67 3.63 30.12
C VAL A 296 -3.58 4.46 29.43
N ALA A 297 -3.41 4.26 28.12
CA ALA A 297 -2.40 4.95 27.34
C ALA A 297 -2.93 5.29 25.94
N GLU A 298 -2.38 6.36 25.37
CA GLU A 298 -2.53 6.72 23.96
C GLU A 298 -1.37 6.15 23.16
N PHE A 299 -1.67 5.42 22.09
CA PHE A 299 -0.66 4.85 21.21
C PHE A 299 -0.65 5.56 19.85
N ASN A 300 0.48 6.22 19.55
CA ASN A 300 0.74 6.73 18.21
C ASN A 300 1.25 5.60 17.31
N THR A 301 0.51 5.30 16.25
CA THR A 301 0.84 4.23 15.31
C THR A 301 1.93 4.61 14.29
N GLY A 302 2.21 5.91 14.15
CA GLY A 302 3.28 6.45 13.32
C GLY A 302 4.53 6.86 14.10
N ALA A 303 5.44 7.55 13.42
CA ALA A 303 6.57 8.19 14.07
C ALA A 303 6.09 9.33 14.99
N ALA A 304 6.87 9.67 16.02
CA ALA A 304 6.56 10.81 16.90
C ALA A 304 6.45 12.16 16.15
N SER A 305 7.08 12.27 14.97
CA SER A 305 7.01 13.46 14.10
C SER A 305 5.82 13.44 13.13
N ASN A 306 5.03 12.37 13.08
CA ASN A 306 3.89 12.26 12.18
C ASN A 306 2.68 12.97 12.80
N ALA A 307 2.35 14.15 12.29
CA ALA A 307 1.27 14.97 12.84
C ALA A 307 -0.12 14.30 12.73
N ASP A 308 -0.33 13.50 11.67
CA ASP A 308 -1.62 12.88 11.39
C ASP A 308 -1.96 11.77 12.39
N THR A 309 -1.05 10.81 12.58
CA THR A 309 -1.24 9.72 13.56
C THR A 309 -1.07 10.18 15.01
N LEU A 310 -0.49 11.36 15.24
CA LEU A 310 -0.40 11.96 16.58
C LEU A 310 -1.70 12.71 16.97
N ALA A 311 -2.48 13.13 15.97
CA ALA A 311 -3.81 13.69 16.16
C ALA A 311 -4.87 12.60 16.41
N HIS A 312 -4.65 11.39 15.88
CA HIS A 312 -5.53 10.22 16.01
C HIS A 312 -4.77 9.06 16.66
N THR A 313 -4.59 9.16 17.99
CA THR A 313 -3.93 8.10 18.76
C THR A 313 -4.93 7.03 19.14
N VAL A 314 -4.47 5.78 19.27
CA VAL A 314 -5.32 4.67 19.69
C VAL A 314 -5.35 4.58 21.21
N THR A 315 -6.55 4.60 21.81
CA THR A 315 -6.72 4.35 23.24
C THR A 315 -6.53 2.86 23.52
N GLN A 316 -5.56 2.54 24.38
CA GLN A 316 -5.27 1.15 24.75
C GLN A 316 -5.01 0.98 26.25
N LEU A 317 -5.19 -0.25 26.72
CA LEU A 317 -4.72 -0.70 28.02
C LEU A 317 -3.30 -1.29 27.88
N GLY A 318 -2.31 -0.59 28.42
CA GLY A 318 -0.89 -1.00 28.43
C GLY A 318 -0.37 -1.23 29.85
N GLY A 319 0.82 -1.83 29.96
CA GLY A 319 1.40 -2.16 31.28
C GLY A 319 0.46 -3.06 32.08
N VAL A 320 0.03 -4.16 31.46
CA VAL A 320 -1.00 -5.05 32.03
C VAL A 320 -0.49 -5.75 33.29
N ASN A 321 -1.11 -5.45 34.43
CA ASN A 321 -0.78 -6.04 35.72
C ASN A 321 -1.46 -7.39 35.92
N ALA A 322 -2.71 -7.53 35.47
CA ALA A 322 -3.48 -8.77 35.61
C ALA A 322 -4.57 -8.89 34.55
N VAL A 323 -4.83 -10.13 34.10
CA VAL A 323 -5.99 -10.51 33.27
C VAL A 323 -6.68 -11.70 33.90
N SER A 324 -7.82 -11.47 34.54
CA SER A 324 -8.59 -12.51 35.23
C SER A 324 -9.72 -13.02 34.34
N PHE A 325 -9.79 -14.33 34.15
CA PHE A 325 -10.94 -14.98 33.51
C PHE A 325 -12.15 -14.97 34.45
N LEU A 326 -13.32 -14.58 33.95
CA LEU A 326 -14.56 -14.54 34.72
C LEU A 326 -15.63 -15.50 34.18
N ASN A 327 -15.80 -15.56 32.86
CA ASN A 327 -16.82 -16.40 32.22
C ASN A 327 -16.44 -16.69 30.75
N SER A 328 -17.12 -17.64 30.09
CA SER A 328 -16.90 -18.01 28.69
C SER A 328 -18.21 -18.23 27.94
N GLY A 329 -18.14 -18.35 26.61
CA GLY A 329 -19.30 -18.64 25.75
C GLY A 329 -20.22 -17.45 25.51
N LEU A 330 -19.72 -16.23 25.74
CA LEU A 330 -20.45 -15.00 25.44
C LEU A 330 -20.20 -14.58 23.99
N ALA A 331 -21.15 -13.87 23.41
CA ALA A 331 -21.04 -13.28 22.08
C ALA A 331 -21.49 -11.82 22.14
N ILE A 332 -20.73 -10.95 21.49
CA ILE A 332 -21.09 -9.55 21.25
C ILE A 332 -21.73 -9.48 19.86
N ALA A 333 -22.92 -8.90 19.77
CA ALA A 333 -23.53 -8.61 18.48
C ALA A 333 -22.75 -7.47 17.79
N PRO A 334 -22.27 -7.63 16.55
CA PRO A 334 -21.54 -6.56 15.87
C PRO A 334 -22.42 -5.32 15.66
N THR A 335 -21.86 -4.14 15.93
CA THR A 335 -22.52 -2.86 15.64
C THR A 335 -22.53 -2.59 14.13
N ALA A 336 -23.69 -2.27 13.56
CA ALA A 336 -23.76 -1.90 12.15
C ALA A 336 -23.18 -0.51 11.92
N VAL A 337 -22.23 -0.39 11.00
CA VAL A 337 -21.60 0.88 10.61
C VAL A 337 -21.71 1.04 9.09
N ASN A 338 -22.10 2.23 8.65
CA ASN A 338 -22.26 2.55 7.24
C ASN A 338 -21.23 3.59 6.82
N LEU A 339 -20.67 3.40 5.63
CA LEU A 339 -19.91 4.41 4.92
C LEU A 339 -20.78 4.98 3.77
N PRO A 340 -20.53 6.21 3.29
CA PRO A 340 -19.50 7.13 3.77
C PRO A 340 -19.77 7.65 5.17
N GLU A 341 -18.71 8.03 5.88
CA GLU A 341 -18.80 8.81 7.10
C GLU A 341 -19.57 10.11 6.85
N SER A 342 -20.30 10.60 7.85
CA SER A 342 -20.93 11.92 7.76
C SER A 342 -19.90 13.05 7.82
N VAL A 343 -18.84 12.87 8.62
CA VAL A 343 -17.65 13.72 8.71
C VAL A 343 -16.45 12.79 8.82
N ASP A 344 -15.35 13.14 8.14
CA ASP A 344 -14.10 12.38 8.21
C ASP A 344 -13.60 12.27 9.65
N GLY A 345 -13.31 11.04 10.10
CA GLY A 345 -12.87 10.75 11.46
C GLY A 345 -13.98 10.38 12.45
N GLU A 346 -15.24 10.22 12.01
CA GLU A 346 -16.34 9.81 12.89
C GLU A 346 -16.22 8.36 13.37
N LEU A 347 -15.40 7.55 12.71
CA LEU A 347 -15.15 6.16 13.09
C LEU A 347 -14.45 6.01 14.44
N GLU A 348 -13.91 7.09 15.01
CA GLU A 348 -13.32 7.14 16.35
C GLU A 348 -14.25 6.55 17.43
N ARG A 349 -15.55 6.86 17.35
CA ARG A 349 -16.55 6.37 18.30
C ARG A 349 -16.76 4.85 18.27
N TYR A 350 -16.16 4.15 17.29
CA TYR A 350 -16.18 2.70 17.15
C TYR A 350 -14.81 2.05 17.42
N GLU A 351 -13.81 2.81 17.89
CA GLU A 351 -12.47 2.29 18.13
C GLU A 351 -12.48 1.05 19.04
N GLY A 352 -11.93 -0.06 18.57
CA GLY A 352 -11.87 -1.33 19.28
C GLY A 352 -13.18 -2.10 19.34
N MET A 353 -14.28 -1.57 18.81
CA MET A 353 -15.58 -2.27 18.77
C MET A 353 -15.61 -3.30 17.66
N LEU A 354 -16.33 -4.40 17.90
CA LEU A 354 -16.76 -5.34 16.88
C LEU A 354 -17.91 -4.73 16.07
N VAL A 355 -17.68 -4.52 14.78
CA VAL A 355 -18.63 -3.89 13.85
C VAL A 355 -18.90 -4.77 12.64
N THR A 356 -19.98 -4.47 11.92
CA THR A 356 -20.22 -4.94 10.55
C THR A 356 -20.36 -3.74 9.63
N LEU A 357 -19.49 -3.67 8.61
CA LEU A 357 -19.57 -2.69 7.54
C LEU A 357 -20.42 -3.23 6.39
N SER A 358 -21.49 -2.52 6.02
CA SER A 358 -22.57 -3.06 5.20
C SER A 358 -22.27 -3.33 3.71
N GLY A 359 -21.16 -2.83 3.16
CA GLY A 359 -20.74 -3.06 1.76
C GLY A 359 -21.80 -2.73 0.69
N PRO A 360 -21.57 -3.12 -0.59
CA PRO A 360 -20.33 -3.69 -1.11
C PRO A 360 -19.20 -2.66 -1.14
N PHE A 361 -17.96 -3.15 -1.06
CA PHE A 361 -16.75 -2.35 -1.15
C PHE A 361 -16.05 -2.59 -2.47
N THR A 362 -15.54 -1.54 -3.11
CA THR A 362 -14.62 -1.64 -4.23
C THR A 362 -13.18 -1.65 -3.71
N VAL A 363 -12.37 -2.59 -4.17
CA VAL A 363 -10.92 -2.60 -3.94
C VAL A 363 -10.33 -1.40 -4.67
N GLN A 364 -9.66 -0.52 -3.94
CA GLN A 364 -9.07 0.70 -4.48
C GLN A 364 -7.57 0.54 -4.73
N GLN A 365 -6.87 -0.15 -3.82
CA GLN A 365 -5.43 -0.35 -3.89
C GLN A 365 -5.06 -1.72 -3.31
N ASN A 366 -4.09 -2.36 -3.95
CA ASN A 366 -3.55 -3.66 -3.56
C ASN A 366 -2.02 -3.67 -3.42
N PHE A 367 -1.38 -2.49 -3.48
CA PHE A 367 0.09 -2.35 -3.37
C PHE A 367 0.65 -2.85 -2.04
N PHE A 368 -0.07 -2.63 -0.93
CA PHE A 368 0.37 -3.05 0.41
C PHE A 368 -0.04 -4.48 0.77
N GLN A 369 -0.78 -5.19 -0.08
CA GLN A 369 -1.29 -6.52 0.23
C GLN A 369 -0.15 -7.51 0.50
N GLY A 370 0.79 -7.60 -0.45
CA GLY A 370 1.93 -8.50 -0.33
C GLY A 370 2.89 -8.11 0.79
N ARG A 371 2.92 -6.84 1.19
CA ARG A 371 3.93 -6.30 2.10
C ARG A 371 3.45 -6.16 3.55
N TYR A 372 2.22 -5.76 3.78
CA TYR A 372 1.65 -5.49 5.10
C TYR A 372 0.29 -6.15 5.30
N GLY A 373 -0.13 -7.01 4.36
CA GLY A 373 -1.44 -7.64 4.45
C GLY A 373 -2.60 -6.67 4.33
N GLN A 374 -2.41 -5.52 3.68
CA GLN A 374 -3.41 -4.45 3.62
C GLN A 374 -4.02 -4.26 2.23
N LEU A 375 -5.33 -4.05 2.18
CA LEU A 375 -6.07 -3.59 1.01
C LEU A 375 -6.83 -2.30 1.35
N THR A 376 -6.80 -1.33 0.46
CA THR A 376 -7.64 -0.13 0.59
C THR A 376 -8.98 -0.40 -0.07
N LEU A 377 -10.07 -0.21 0.66
CA LEU A 377 -11.44 -0.43 0.21
C LEU A 377 -12.23 0.88 0.26
N ALA A 378 -13.25 1.03 -0.57
CA ALA A 378 -14.22 2.12 -0.40
C ALA A 378 -15.61 1.75 -0.90
N VAL A 379 -16.64 2.39 -0.34
CA VAL A 379 -18.02 2.30 -0.84
C VAL A 379 -18.26 3.23 -2.02
N GLY A 380 -19.36 3.02 -2.76
CA GLY A 380 -19.80 3.93 -3.83
C GLY A 380 -19.00 3.82 -5.13
N GLY A 381 -18.22 2.74 -5.31
CA GLY A 381 -17.39 2.52 -6.50
C GLY A 381 -15.94 3.00 -6.34
N ARG A 382 -15.21 3.03 -7.45
CA ARG A 382 -13.80 3.45 -7.48
C ARG A 382 -13.62 4.91 -7.05
N ILE A 383 -12.57 5.18 -6.28
CA ILE A 383 -12.15 6.52 -5.90
C ILE A 383 -11.31 7.13 -7.02
N GLU A 384 -11.56 8.40 -7.33
CA GLU A 384 -10.85 9.16 -8.35
C GLU A 384 -9.92 10.20 -7.70
N THR A 385 -8.72 10.39 -8.27
CA THR A 385 -7.84 11.48 -7.88
C THR A 385 -8.53 12.83 -8.16
N PRO A 386 -8.68 13.72 -7.17
CA PRO A 386 -9.48 14.92 -7.35
C PRO A 386 -9.05 15.84 -8.50
N THR A 387 -7.74 15.99 -8.72
CA THR A 387 -7.17 16.79 -9.82
C THR A 387 -7.21 16.08 -11.19
N ASN A 388 -7.78 14.88 -11.27
CA ASN A 388 -8.16 14.24 -12.52
C ASN A 388 -9.51 14.77 -13.02
N ARG A 389 -10.43 15.09 -12.11
CA ARG A 389 -11.79 15.54 -12.43
C ARG A 389 -11.98 17.04 -12.37
N PHE A 390 -11.37 17.70 -11.39
CA PHE A 390 -11.52 19.14 -11.15
C PHE A 390 -10.18 19.85 -11.19
N ARG A 391 -10.17 21.10 -11.68
CA ARG A 391 -9.02 22.00 -11.50
C ARG A 391 -8.73 22.13 -10.00
N PRO A 392 -7.45 22.33 -9.61
CA PRO A 392 -7.09 22.62 -8.22
C PRO A 392 -7.96 23.75 -7.64
N GLY A 393 -8.57 23.49 -6.49
CA GLY A 393 -9.53 24.42 -5.85
C GLY A 393 -10.63 23.71 -5.06
N PRO A 394 -11.71 24.45 -4.69
CA PRO A 394 -12.72 23.96 -3.76
C PRO A 394 -13.43 22.67 -4.18
N GLN A 395 -13.66 22.45 -5.48
CA GLN A 395 -14.30 21.21 -5.96
C GLN A 395 -13.38 19.99 -5.82
N ALA A 396 -12.07 20.16 -6.07
CA ALA A 396 -11.09 19.10 -5.85
C ALA A 396 -10.96 18.79 -4.34
N GLN A 397 -11.01 19.82 -3.49
CA GLN A 397 -11.00 19.63 -2.02
C GLN A 397 -12.26 18.91 -1.52
N ALA A 398 -13.43 19.25 -2.05
CA ALA A 398 -14.67 18.56 -1.71
C ALA A 398 -14.67 17.07 -2.13
N LEU A 399 -14.09 16.75 -3.30
CA LEU A 399 -13.92 15.36 -3.71
C LEU A 399 -12.86 14.63 -2.87
N ALA A 400 -11.80 15.32 -2.43
CA ALA A 400 -10.83 14.73 -1.50
C ALA A 400 -11.47 14.35 -0.16
N ASP A 401 -12.30 15.23 0.40
CA ASP A 401 -13.10 14.96 1.61
C ASP A 401 -14.08 13.79 1.39
N GLU A 402 -14.81 13.78 0.27
CA GLU A 402 -15.71 12.67 -0.07
C GLU A 402 -14.94 11.33 -0.15
N ASN A 403 -13.76 11.33 -0.76
CA ASN A 403 -12.92 10.15 -0.89
C ASN A 403 -12.46 9.62 0.47
N ALA A 404 -12.06 10.50 1.39
CA ALA A 404 -11.63 10.13 2.74
C ALA A 404 -12.78 9.43 3.50
N ARG A 405 -13.96 10.06 3.55
CA ARG A 405 -15.16 9.52 4.22
C ARG A 405 -15.66 8.19 3.67
N ARG A 406 -15.29 7.80 2.45
CA ARG A 406 -15.74 6.56 1.80
C ARG A 406 -14.82 5.37 2.06
N ARG A 407 -13.62 5.60 2.58
CA ARG A 407 -12.51 4.65 2.57
C ARG A 407 -12.42 3.89 3.90
N ILE A 408 -11.86 2.68 3.82
CA ILE A 408 -11.45 1.88 4.99
C ILE A 408 -10.28 0.99 4.58
N ILE A 409 -9.33 0.76 5.49
CA ILE A 409 -8.25 -0.20 5.27
C ILE A 409 -8.66 -1.57 5.78
N LEU A 410 -8.64 -2.58 4.93
CA LEU A 410 -8.72 -3.97 5.35
C LEU A 410 -7.31 -4.44 5.75
N ASP A 411 -7.12 -4.81 7.01
CA ASP A 411 -5.81 -5.16 7.59
C ASP A 411 -5.84 -6.60 8.13
N ASP A 412 -4.76 -7.36 7.98
CA ASP A 412 -4.68 -8.77 8.42
C ASP A 412 -4.45 -8.95 9.92
N GLY A 413 -4.26 -7.85 10.64
CA GLY A 413 -3.99 -7.81 12.07
C GLY A 413 -2.54 -8.19 12.43
N SER A 414 -1.63 -8.10 11.47
CA SER A 414 -0.22 -8.38 11.64
C SER A 414 0.64 -7.17 11.27
N SER A 415 1.59 -6.82 12.14
CA SER A 415 2.61 -5.82 11.84
C SER A 415 3.80 -6.38 11.05
N LEU A 416 3.74 -7.64 10.62
CA LEU A 416 4.83 -8.31 9.90
C LEU A 416 4.93 -7.79 8.46
N GLN A 417 6.17 -7.61 7.99
CA GLN A 417 6.41 -7.39 6.58
C GLN A 417 6.45 -8.71 5.82
N ASN A 418 5.80 -8.73 4.66
CA ASN A 418 5.70 -9.88 3.77
C ASN A 418 5.04 -11.10 4.44
N PRO A 419 3.80 -10.96 4.95
CA PRO A 419 3.09 -12.05 5.61
C PRO A 419 2.97 -13.27 4.68
N ASN A 420 3.09 -14.46 5.27
CA ASN A 420 3.07 -15.73 4.57
C ASN A 420 2.19 -16.76 5.32
N PRO A 421 1.12 -17.29 4.71
CA PRO A 421 0.63 -16.94 3.36
C PRO A 421 0.20 -15.48 3.28
N THR A 422 0.30 -14.88 2.08
CA THR A 422 -0.20 -13.53 1.86
C THR A 422 -1.71 -13.51 2.09
N PRO A 423 -2.25 -12.57 2.89
CA PRO A 423 -3.66 -12.53 3.19
C PRO A 423 -4.48 -12.01 2.00
N TYR A 424 -5.79 -12.30 2.05
CA TYR A 424 -6.79 -11.79 1.12
C TYR A 424 -6.58 -12.20 -0.34
N LEU A 425 -5.93 -13.33 -0.59
CA LEU A 425 -5.96 -13.97 -1.89
C LEU A 425 -7.36 -14.57 -2.08
N GLY A 426 -8.16 -13.97 -2.97
CA GLY A 426 -9.49 -14.48 -3.32
C GLY A 426 -9.43 -15.78 -4.14
N ASN A 427 -10.59 -16.25 -4.62
CA ASN A 427 -10.68 -17.47 -5.45
C ASN A 427 -9.91 -17.36 -6.78
N ASP A 428 -9.71 -16.15 -7.31
CA ASP A 428 -8.93 -15.86 -8.53
C ASP A 428 -7.45 -15.53 -8.24
N ALA A 429 -6.96 -15.93 -7.07
CA ALA A 429 -5.60 -15.78 -6.54
C ALA A 429 -5.09 -14.35 -6.28
N LEU A 430 -5.61 -13.27 -6.89
CA LEU A 430 -5.13 -11.89 -6.66
C LEU A 430 -6.24 -10.82 -6.87
N PRO A 431 -6.75 -10.16 -5.82
CA PRO A 431 -7.72 -9.07 -5.97
C PRO A 431 -7.17 -7.90 -6.80
N ARG A 432 -7.91 -7.47 -7.82
CA ARG A 432 -7.59 -6.30 -8.63
C ARG A 432 -8.27 -5.06 -8.06
N ALA A 433 -7.67 -3.89 -8.23
CA ALA A 433 -8.42 -2.66 -7.99
C ALA A 433 -9.64 -2.63 -8.92
N GLY A 434 -10.81 -2.29 -8.42
CA GLY A 434 -12.10 -2.40 -9.12
C GLY A 434 -12.90 -3.68 -8.81
N ASP A 435 -12.29 -4.72 -8.23
CA ASP A 435 -13.03 -5.88 -7.73
C ASP A 435 -13.85 -5.53 -6.48
N LEU A 436 -14.82 -6.38 -6.14
CA LEU A 436 -15.75 -6.13 -5.04
C LEU A 436 -15.51 -7.04 -3.85
N ALA A 437 -15.62 -6.50 -2.64
CA ALA A 437 -15.76 -7.24 -1.39
C ALA A 437 -17.18 -7.05 -0.82
N GLY A 438 -17.69 -8.09 -0.17
CA GLY A 438 -19.00 -8.06 0.51
C GLY A 438 -18.97 -7.27 1.82
N ALA A 439 -19.97 -7.48 2.67
CA ALA A 439 -19.97 -6.96 4.03
C ALA A 439 -18.78 -7.54 4.83
N ILE A 440 -18.21 -6.74 5.74
CA ILE A 440 -17.03 -7.11 6.52
C ILE A 440 -17.36 -6.96 8.00
N THR A 441 -17.23 -8.06 8.75
CA THR A 441 -17.37 -8.06 10.21
C THR A 441 -15.99 -8.16 10.86
N GLY A 442 -15.64 -7.19 11.69
CA GLY A 442 -14.29 -7.04 12.25
C GLY A 442 -14.24 -6.04 13.39
N VAL A 443 -13.08 -5.91 14.01
CA VAL A 443 -12.82 -4.83 14.97
C VAL A 443 -12.17 -3.65 14.26
N ILE A 444 -12.56 -2.42 14.60
CA ILE A 444 -11.96 -1.20 14.03
C ILE A 444 -10.83 -0.69 14.91
N ASP A 445 -9.75 -0.19 14.31
CA ASP A 445 -8.77 0.69 14.98
C ASP A 445 -8.24 1.74 13.99
N TYR A 446 -7.30 2.58 14.43
CA TYR A 446 -6.64 3.57 13.57
C TYR A 446 -5.17 3.21 13.37
N GLY A 447 -4.63 3.40 12.16
CA GLY A 447 -3.19 3.28 11.96
C GLY A 447 -2.66 3.64 10.60
N LEU A 448 -1.34 3.48 10.40
CA LEU A 448 -0.69 3.76 9.12
C LEU A 448 -1.34 2.99 7.96
N ALA A 449 -1.71 3.73 6.91
CA ALA A 449 -2.23 3.21 5.64
C ALA A 449 -1.16 3.25 4.52
N THR A 450 0.11 3.41 4.91
CA THR A 450 1.26 3.49 4.00
C THR A 450 2.47 2.74 4.56
N ASN A 451 3.50 2.57 3.73
CA ASN A 451 4.78 1.97 4.15
C ASN A 451 5.75 2.95 4.83
N SER A 452 5.34 4.21 5.03
CA SER A 452 6.14 5.24 5.69
C SER A 452 5.59 5.51 7.08
N ASN A 453 6.44 5.49 8.10
CA ASN A 453 6.03 5.88 9.46
C ASN A 453 5.69 7.37 9.60
N THR A 454 5.98 8.18 8.57
CA THR A 454 5.55 9.59 8.46
C THR A 454 4.48 9.79 7.37
N GLY A 455 3.92 8.72 6.81
CA GLY A 455 2.81 8.80 5.86
C GLY A 455 1.47 8.94 6.57
N PHE A 456 0.38 9.03 5.82
CA PHE A 456 -0.95 9.18 6.41
C PHE A 456 -1.43 7.89 7.10
N GLY A 457 -2.26 8.07 8.12
CA GLY A 457 -3.05 7.02 8.77
C GLY A 457 -4.50 7.04 8.28
N ASP A 458 -5.20 5.95 8.58
CA ASP A 458 -6.62 5.82 8.33
C ASP A 458 -7.21 4.75 9.25
N TYR A 459 -8.54 4.71 9.37
CA TYR A 459 -9.22 3.64 10.08
C TYR A 459 -9.08 2.32 9.34
N LYS A 460 -8.88 1.27 10.14
CA LYS A 460 -8.69 -0.09 9.69
C LYS A 460 -9.79 -0.96 10.23
N ILE A 461 -10.13 -1.99 9.47
CA ILE A 461 -10.95 -3.09 9.95
C ILE A 461 -10.12 -4.38 9.94
N HIS A 462 -10.06 -5.01 11.11
CA HIS A 462 -9.44 -6.32 11.30
C HIS A 462 -10.54 -7.38 11.28
N PRO A 463 -10.71 -8.11 10.17
CA PRO A 463 -11.85 -9.00 10.01
C PRO A 463 -11.80 -10.16 11.02
N THR A 464 -12.94 -10.55 11.55
CA THR A 464 -13.09 -11.75 12.40
C THR A 464 -13.18 -13.03 11.56
N THR A 465 -13.59 -12.89 10.30
CA THR A 465 -13.65 -13.96 9.30
C THR A 465 -13.10 -13.45 7.98
N ALA A 466 -12.40 -14.29 7.21
CA ALA A 466 -11.85 -13.90 5.92
C ALA A 466 -12.92 -13.27 4.99
N PRO A 467 -12.72 -12.04 4.47
CA PRO A 467 -13.64 -11.43 3.53
C PRO A 467 -13.72 -12.20 2.22
N SER A 468 -14.89 -12.21 1.59
CA SER A 468 -15.09 -12.76 0.25
C SER A 468 -14.95 -11.69 -0.83
N PHE A 469 -14.19 -11.99 -1.87
CA PHE A 469 -14.03 -11.12 -3.05
C PHE A 469 -14.76 -11.70 -4.26
N SER A 470 -15.26 -10.82 -5.12
CA SER A 470 -15.89 -11.15 -6.39
C SER A 470 -15.32 -10.30 -7.52
N THR A 471 -15.12 -10.93 -8.66
CA THR A 471 -14.51 -10.32 -9.85
C THR A 471 -15.51 -9.36 -10.50
N ALA A 472 -15.16 -8.08 -10.51
CA ALA A 472 -15.96 -7.02 -11.14
C ALA A 472 -15.16 -6.19 -12.15
N ASN A 473 -13.83 -6.30 -12.11
CA ASN A 473 -12.94 -5.75 -13.10
C ASN A 473 -12.20 -6.92 -13.81
N PRO A 474 -12.77 -7.52 -14.86
CA PRO A 474 -12.12 -8.64 -15.55
C PRO A 474 -10.97 -8.18 -16.47
N ARG A 475 -10.01 -9.08 -16.63
CA ARG A 475 -8.86 -8.92 -17.53
C ARG A 475 -9.27 -9.09 -19.01
N THR A 476 -8.91 -8.14 -19.88
CA THR A 476 -9.11 -8.24 -21.34
C THR A 476 -7.84 -8.65 -22.12
N ALA A 477 -7.93 -9.68 -22.97
CA ALA A 477 -6.76 -10.24 -23.67
C ALA A 477 -6.03 -9.27 -24.64
N ALA A 478 -6.70 -8.21 -25.08
CA ALA A 478 -6.19 -7.17 -25.97
C ALA A 478 -6.83 -5.82 -25.62
N PRO A 479 -6.21 -4.69 -26.00
CA PRO A 479 -6.85 -3.38 -25.86
C PRO A 479 -8.17 -3.34 -26.65
N GLN A 480 -9.09 -2.49 -26.20
CA GLN A 480 -10.29 -2.20 -26.98
C GLN A 480 -9.92 -1.72 -28.39
N ASP A 481 -10.66 -2.15 -29.41
CA ASP A 481 -10.43 -1.70 -30.77
C ASP A 481 -10.60 -0.18 -30.88
N VAL A 482 -9.57 0.46 -31.41
CA VAL A 482 -9.51 1.91 -31.61
C VAL A 482 -9.82 2.31 -33.05
N GLY A 483 -9.96 1.35 -33.97
CA GLY A 483 -10.15 1.58 -35.40
C GLY A 483 -9.03 2.42 -36.04
N GLY A 484 -9.34 3.04 -37.18
CA GLY A 484 -8.37 3.81 -37.97
C GLY A 484 -7.45 2.95 -38.84
N SER A 485 -6.75 3.59 -39.76
CA SER A 485 -5.79 2.93 -40.65
C SER A 485 -4.39 2.82 -40.04
N ILE A 486 -4.11 3.58 -38.98
CA ILE A 486 -2.84 3.59 -38.25
C ILE A 486 -3.13 3.53 -36.76
N LYS A 487 -2.48 2.60 -36.05
CA LYS A 487 -2.54 2.48 -34.59
C LYS A 487 -1.27 3.03 -33.98
N VAL A 488 -1.38 3.99 -33.08
CA VAL A 488 -0.25 4.54 -32.31
C VAL A 488 -0.48 4.26 -30.83
N ALA A 489 0.57 3.96 -30.08
CA ALA A 489 0.46 3.76 -28.64
C ALA A 489 1.63 4.39 -27.88
N SER A 490 1.46 4.58 -26.57
CA SER A 490 2.55 4.84 -25.64
C SER A 490 2.53 3.90 -24.46
N PHE A 491 3.71 3.52 -23.98
CA PHE A 491 3.84 2.56 -22.90
C PHE A 491 5.03 2.89 -22.01
N ASN A 492 4.77 3.20 -20.74
CA ASN A 492 5.81 3.23 -19.70
C ASN A 492 6.11 1.77 -19.33
N VAL A 493 7.38 1.36 -19.50
CA VAL A 493 7.80 -0.04 -19.32
C VAL A 493 8.52 -0.32 -18.00
N LEU A 494 8.32 0.53 -16.98
CA LEU A 494 8.73 0.31 -15.59
C LEU A 494 10.24 0.03 -15.43
N ASN A 495 11.07 1.02 -15.76
CA ASN A 495 12.53 0.96 -15.76
C ASN A 495 13.07 -0.28 -16.48
N TYR A 496 12.94 -0.33 -17.80
CA TYR A 496 13.52 -1.39 -18.61
C TYR A 496 15.03 -1.18 -18.79
N PHE A 497 15.80 -1.82 -17.91
CA PHE A 497 17.26 -1.74 -17.87
C PHE A 497 17.91 -3.04 -18.33
N THR A 498 18.94 -2.88 -19.16
CA THR A 498 19.85 -3.95 -19.59
C THR A 498 21.13 -4.03 -18.75
N THR A 499 21.28 -3.15 -17.77
CA THR A 499 22.34 -3.16 -16.74
C THR A 499 21.68 -3.21 -15.38
N PHE A 500 22.10 -4.14 -14.54
CA PHE A 500 21.42 -4.47 -13.29
C PHE A 500 22.13 -3.85 -12.07
N THR A 501 21.43 -3.80 -10.94
CA THR A 501 21.94 -3.24 -9.68
C THR A 501 23.14 -4.00 -9.10
N ASN A 502 23.34 -5.25 -9.53
CA ASN A 502 24.53 -6.04 -9.19
C ASN A 502 25.74 -5.80 -10.13
N GLY A 503 25.61 -4.90 -11.10
CA GLY A 503 26.65 -4.56 -12.08
C GLY A 503 26.80 -5.54 -13.24
N ALA A 504 25.93 -6.55 -13.36
CA ALA A 504 25.85 -7.40 -14.54
C ALA A 504 24.95 -6.79 -15.64
N THR A 505 25.01 -7.35 -16.85
CA THR A 505 24.14 -6.92 -17.97
C THR A 505 23.34 -8.07 -18.58
N ALA A 506 22.31 -7.72 -19.34
CA ALA A 506 21.53 -8.65 -20.16
C ALA A 506 22.38 -9.42 -21.20
N SER A 507 23.56 -8.92 -21.55
CA SER A 507 24.53 -9.57 -22.45
C SER A 507 25.60 -10.39 -21.73
N GLY A 508 25.53 -10.53 -20.39
CA GLY A 508 26.45 -11.33 -19.60
C GLY A 508 27.76 -10.62 -19.21
N GLN A 509 27.86 -9.31 -19.42
CA GLN A 509 29.01 -8.52 -18.94
C GLN A 509 28.89 -8.25 -17.44
N THR A 510 30.00 -7.98 -16.77
CA THR A 510 30.08 -7.64 -15.34
C THR A 510 30.84 -6.33 -15.12
N GLY A 511 30.74 -5.76 -13.91
CA GLY A 511 31.41 -4.51 -13.53
C GLY A 511 30.81 -3.25 -14.17
N GLN A 512 29.59 -3.33 -14.72
CA GLN A 512 28.90 -2.23 -15.37
C GLN A 512 28.13 -1.36 -14.36
N GLY A 513 27.74 -0.17 -14.79
CA GLY A 513 26.90 0.74 -14.01
C GLY A 513 26.02 1.59 -14.92
N CYS A 514 25.09 2.33 -14.31
CA CYS A 514 24.17 3.20 -15.02
C CYS A 514 24.58 4.66 -14.83
N ALA A 515 24.45 5.46 -15.88
CA ALA A 515 24.74 6.88 -15.83
C ALA A 515 23.59 7.65 -15.17
N LEU A 516 23.92 8.62 -14.32
CA LEU A 516 23.02 9.65 -13.83
C LEU A 516 23.80 10.95 -13.76
N GLY A 517 23.54 11.88 -14.68
CA GLY A 517 24.46 12.98 -14.96
C GLY A 517 25.84 12.46 -15.37
N SER A 518 26.90 12.95 -14.72
CA SER A 518 28.29 12.51 -14.95
C SER A 518 28.69 11.26 -14.14
N ALA A 519 27.84 10.79 -13.22
CA ALA A 519 28.15 9.67 -12.34
C ALA A 519 27.72 8.34 -12.96
N VAL A 520 28.61 7.35 -12.97
CA VAL A 520 28.30 5.96 -13.38
C VAL A 520 28.47 5.03 -12.19
N SER A 521 27.39 4.34 -11.81
CA SER A 521 27.38 3.40 -10.67
C SER A 521 26.28 2.35 -10.85
N ALA A 522 26.50 1.13 -10.32
CA ALA A 522 25.46 0.12 -10.27
C ALA A 522 24.25 0.56 -9.43
N ALA A 523 24.47 1.42 -8.42
CA ALA A 523 23.39 1.99 -7.59
C ALA A 523 22.50 2.99 -8.35
N ASN A 524 22.95 3.48 -9.52
CA ASN A 524 22.12 4.32 -10.39
C ASN A 524 21.19 3.48 -11.27
N CYS A 525 21.42 2.17 -11.37
CA CYS A 525 20.56 1.28 -12.14
C CYS A 525 19.20 1.12 -11.45
N ARG A 526 18.17 0.90 -12.25
CA ARG A 526 16.77 0.77 -11.83
C ARG A 526 16.15 -0.46 -12.51
N GLY A 527 14.96 -0.85 -12.09
CA GLY A 527 14.27 -2.01 -12.65
C GLY A 527 14.85 -3.34 -12.13
N ALA A 528 14.93 -4.34 -13.01
CA ALA A 528 15.44 -5.67 -12.67
C ALA A 528 16.83 -5.65 -12.02
N SER A 529 16.97 -6.38 -10.91
CA SER A 529 18.20 -6.48 -10.12
C SER A 529 19.17 -7.54 -10.63
N ASN A 530 18.70 -8.44 -11.51
CA ASN A 530 19.47 -9.53 -12.08
C ASN A 530 18.87 -9.98 -13.43
N LEU A 531 19.54 -10.94 -14.09
CA LEU A 531 19.13 -11.46 -15.40
C LEU A 531 17.76 -12.18 -15.36
N GLU A 532 17.45 -12.87 -14.27
CA GLU A 532 16.20 -13.64 -14.15
C GLU A 532 14.98 -12.71 -14.11
N GLU A 533 15.01 -11.70 -13.24
CA GLU A 533 14.01 -10.63 -13.19
C GLU A 533 13.88 -9.89 -14.52
N PHE A 534 15.01 -9.61 -15.19
CA PHE A 534 15.01 -8.96 -16.50
C PHE A 534 14.29 -9.80 -17.55
N LEU A 535 14.54 -11.11 -17.59
CA LEU A 535 13.87 -12.03 -18.52
C LEU A 535 12.37 -12.08 -18.26
N ARG A 536 11.97 -12.08 -16.98
CA ARG A 536 10.56 -12.01 -16.56
C ARG A 536 9.89 -10.70 -16.99
N GLN A 537 10.53 -9.58 -16.73
CA GLN A 537 10.07 -8.25 -17.12
C GLN A 537 9.88 -8.16 -18.65
N ARG A 538 10.93 -8.53 -19.40
CA ARG A 538 10.93 -8.49 -20.86
C ARG A 538 9.81 -9.34 -21.46
N ALA A 539 9.58 -10.55 -20.94
CA ALA A 539 8.55 -11.45 -21.45
C ALA A 539 7.15 -10.81 -21.35
N LYS A 540 6.83 -10.19 -20.20
CA LYS A 540 5.54 -9.54 -19.99
C LYS A 540 5.35 -8.30 -20.88
N ILE A 541 6.37 -7.46 -20.98
CA ILE A 541 6.36 -6.27 -21.85
C ILE A 541 6.17 -6.69 -23.32
N VAL A 542 6.86 -7.74 -23.78
CA VAL A 542 6.73 -8.25 -25.16
C VAL A 542 5.31 -8.74 -25.44
N GLU A 543 4.67 -9.48 -24.53
CA GLU A 543 3.27 -9.89 -24.72
C GLU A 543 2.31 -8.69 -24.73
N ALA A 544 2.53 -7.67 -23.88
CA ALA A 544 1.74 -6.44 -23.91
C ALA A 544 1.89 -5.71 -25.26
N MET A 545 3.12 -5.51 -25.74
CA MET A 545 3.38 -4.85 -27.02
C MET A 545 2.82 -5.64 -28.20
N ALA A 546 2.93 -6.98 -28.18
CA ALA A 546 2.39 -7.84 -29.21
C ALA A 546 0.86 -7.82 -29.26
N ALA A 547 0.18 -7.73 -28.10
CA ALA A 547 -1.27 -7.60 -28.03
C ALA A 547 -1.76 -6.19 -28.44
N ILE A 548 -0.99 -5.14 -28.13
CA ILE A 548 -1.29 -3.78 -28.58
C ILE A 548 -1.18 -3.68 -30.12
N ASP A 549 -0.11 -4.27 -30.67
CA ASP A 549 0.14 -4.36 -32.11
C ASP A 549 0.16 -2.98 -32.82
N ALA A 550 0.72 -1.95 -32.17
CA ALA A 550 0.74 -0.59 -32.71
C ALA A 550 1.71 -0.44 -33.90
N ASP A 551 1.36 0.37 -34.88
CA ASP A 551 2.23 0.71 -36.01
C ASP A 551 3.38 1.64 -35.60
N ALA A 552 3.17 2.49 -34.60
CA ALA A 552 4.22 3.22 -33.88
C ALA A 552 3.95 3.16 -32.38
N LEU A 553 5.01 2.97 -31.58
CA LEU A 553 4.93 2.87 -30.13
C LEU A 553 5.99 3.79 -29.49
N GLY A 554 5.52 4.71 -28.67
CA GLY A 554 6.36 5.50 -27.77
C GLY A 554 6.64 4.75 -26.47
N LEU A 555 7.89 4.71 -26.04
CA LEU A 555 8.33 4.00 -24.85
C LEU A 555 8.90 4.99 -23.84
N MET A 556 8.47 4.87 -22.58
CA MET A 556 9.04 5.60 -21.45
C MET A 556 9.76 4.63 -20.52
N GLU A 557 10.71 5.14 -19.72
CA GLU A 557 11.50 4.35 -18.76
C GLU A 557 12.45 3.33 -19.40
N ILE A 558 12.93 3.64 -20.60
CA ILE A 558 14.02 2.89 -21.21
C ILE A 558 15.34 3.36 -20.61
N GLN A 559 16.25 2.45 -20.25
CA GLN A 559 17.59 2.83 -19.80
C GLN A 559 18.28 3.77 -20.80
N ASN A 560 18.90 4.83 -20.28
CA ASN A 560 19.68 5.78 -21.05
C ASN A 560 21.09 5.23 -21.34
N ASN A 561 21.20 4.29 -22.29
CA ASN A 561 22.44 3.67 -22.73
C ASN A 561 22.57 3.61 -24.26
N GLY A 562 22.19 4.71 -24.92
CA GLY A 562 22.02 4.73 -26.37
C GLY A 562 20.84 3.85 -26.79
N ASN A 563 21.02 3.03 -27.83
CA ASN A 563 19.94 2.20 -28.37
C ASN A 563 19.92 0.76 -27.84
N VAL A 564 20.82 0.40 -26.91
CA VAL A 564 21.01 -0.99 -26.47
C VAL A 564 19.74 -1.56 -25.84
N ALA A 565 19.14 -0.85 -24.87
CA ALA A 565 17.92 -1.31 -24.21
C ALA A 565 16.73 -1.39 -25.18
N THR A 566 16.51 -0.36 -26.00
CA THR A 566 15.41 -0.35 -26.99
C THR A 566 15.58 -1.46 -28.02
N GLN A 567 16.79 -1.68 -28.55
CA GLN A 567 17.04 -2.72 -29.53
C GLN A 567 16.84 -4.11 -28.93
N ASN A 568 17.27 -4.34 -27.68
CA ASN A 568 17.03 -5.61 -27.00
C ASN A 568 15.52 -5.95 -26.93
N LEU A 569 14.69 -4.96 -26.64
CA LEU A 569 13.24 -5.14 -26.59
C LEU A 569 12.65 -5.39 -27.99
N VAL A 570 13.11 -4.66 -29.02
CA VAL A 570 12.69 -4.87 -30.41
C VAL A 570 13.10 -6.25 -30.93
N ASP A 571 14.29 -6.74 -30.58
CA ASP A 571 14.75 -8.07 -30.97
C ASP A 571 13.84 -9.16 -30.38
N ALA A 572 13.48 -9.03 -29.10
CA ALA A 572 12.54 -9.93 -28.43
C ALA A 572 11.13 -9.85 -29.03
N LEU A 573 10.64 -8.64 -29.34
CA LEU A 573 9.35 -8.44 -29.99
C LEU A 573 9.32 -9.03 -31.40
N ASN A 574 10.38 -8.85 -32.18
CA ASN A 574 10.52 -9.44 -33.51
C ASN A 574 10.66 -10.97 -33.46
N ALA A 575 11.28 -11.53 -32.42
CA ALA A 575 11.25 -12.98 -32.21
C ALA A 575 9.82 -13.49 -31.96
N ARG A 576 8.97 -12.68 -31.30
CA ARG A 576 7.57 -13.01 -31.00
C ARG A 576 6.60 -12.78 -32.16
N MET A 577 6.83 -11.76 -32.99
CA MET A 577 5.90 -11.31 -34.02
C MET A 577 6.37 -11.60 -35.46
N GLY A 578 7.62 -11.99 -35.64
CA GLY A 578 8.26 -12.16 -36.94
C GLY A 578 9.43 -11.20 -37.12
N ALA A 579 10.52 -11.71 -37.72
CA ALA A 579 11.73 -10.93 -37.93
C ALA A 579 11.44 -9.65 -38.74
N ASN A 580 12.07 -8.54 -38.36
CA ASN A 580 11.94 -7.22 -39.00
C ASN A 580 10.53 -6.58 -38.94
N THR A 581 9.63 -7.07 -38.08
CA THR A 581 8.29 -6.46 -37.89
C THR A 581 8.40 -5.05 -37.34
N TYR A 582 9.26 -4.84 -36.35
CA TYR A 582 9.54 -3.55 -35.72
C TYR A 582 10.99 -3.10 -35.91
N ARG A 583 11.19 -1.79 -35.93
CA ARG A 583 12.48 -1.11 -35.96
C ARG A 583 12.50 0.02 -34.93
N THR A 584 13.66 0.28 -34.32
CA THR A 584 13.89 1.46 -33.50
C THR A 584 14.13 2.71 -34.35
N THR A 585 13.77 3.89 -33.86
CA THR A 585 14.31 5.14 -34.42
C THR A 585 15.81 5.29 -34.09
N SER A 586 16.49 6.23 -34.75
CA SER A 586 17.85 6.62 -34.40
C SER A 586 17.89 7.25 -33.00
N VAL A 587 19.03 7.11 -32.30
CA VAL A 587 19.30 7.93 -31.11
C VAL A 587 19.46 9.39 -31.57
N PRO A 588 18.72 10.36 -31.00
CA PRO A 588 18.82 11.76 -31.39
C PRO A 588 20.23 12.33 -31.21
N ALA A 589 20.67 13.16 -32.16
CA ALA A 589 22.01 13.75 -32.16
C ALA A 589 22.19 14.77 -31.03
N GLU A 590 21.09 15.38 -30.61
CA GLU A 590 21.02 16.34 -29.51
C GLU A 590 21.14 15.69 -28.13
N GLY A 591 21.17 14.34 -28.07
CA GLY A 591 21.19 13.56 -26.84
C GLY A 591 19.80 13.12 -26.38
N THR A 592 19.77 12.43 -25.24
CA THR A 592 18.54 11.82 -24.69
C THR A 592 18.30 12.17 -23.22
N GLY A 593 18.92 13.25 -22.76
CA GLY A 593 18.79 13.76 -21.40
C GLY A 593 19.87 13.30 -20.45
N THR A 594 19.72 13.72 -19.19
CA THR A 594 20.68 13.53 -18.10
C THR A 594 20.24 12.48 -17.09
N ASP A 595 18.97 12.04 -17.15
CA ASP A 595 18.43 11.00 -16.28
C ASP A 595 18.93 9.60 -16.71
N ALA A 596 18.86 8.64 -15.79
CA ALA A 596 19.21 7.24 -16.05
C ALA A 596 18.21 6.54 -17.00
N ILE A 597 17.05 7.15 -17.20
CA ILE A 597 16.02 6.73 -18.14
C ILE A 597 15.76 7.79 -19.22
N ARG A 598 15.34 7.32 -20.39
CA ARG A 598 14.96 8.12 -21.54
C ARG A 598 13.65 7.61 -22.15
N VAL A 599 13.16 8.36 -23.13
CA VAL A 599 12.10 7.93 -24.03
C VAL A 599 12.69 7.33 -25.31
N ALA A 600 11.91 6.50 -26.00
CA ALA A 600 12.26 5.91 -27.29
C ALA A 600 11.02 5.74 -28.19
N VAL A 601 11.22 5.57 -29.49
CA VAL A 601 10.17 5.23 -30.45
C VAL A 601 10.56 3.97 -31.22
N ILE A 602 9.61 3.07 -31.39
CA ILE A 602 9.70 1.94 -32.30
C ILE A 602 8.51 1.97 -33.28
N TYR A 603 8.66 1.39 -34.45
CA TYR A 603 7.61 1.41 -35.47
C TYR A 603 7.71 0.23 -36.43
N LYS A 604 6.61 -0.06 -37.12
CA LYS A 604 6.55 -1.05 -38.20
C LYS A 604 6.98 -0.41 -39.53
N PRO A 605 8.16 -0.75 -40.08
CA PRO A 605 8.62 -0.15 -41.34
C PRO A 605 7.78 -0.56 -42.55
N ALA A 606 6.97 -1.62 -42.44
CA ALA A 606 6.01 -2.01 -43.47
C ALA A 606 4.78 -1.08 -43.56
N LYS A 607 4.54 -0.25 -42.54
CA LYS A 607 3.38 0.65 -42.45
C LYS A 607 3.78 2.12 -42.47
N LEU A 608 4.92 2.44 -41.87
CA LEU A 608 5.38 3.81 -41.66
C LEU A 608 6.81 4.00 -42.18
N THR A 609 7.03 5.10 -42.89
CA THR A 609 8.37 5.55 -43.30
C THR A 609 8.83 6.66 -42.38
N ALA A 610 9.95 6.50 -41.68
CA ALA A 610 10.55 7.59 -40.91
C ALA A 610 11.02 8.73 -41.83
N VAL A 611 10.55 9.95 -41.60
CA VAL A 611 10.92 11.15 -42.37
C VAL A 611 11.95 11.94 -41.57
N GLY A 612 13.22 11.83 -41.97
CA GLY A 612 14.35 12.40 -41.24
C GLY A 612 14.67 11.65 -39.93
N PRO A 613 15.76 12.04 -39.24
CA PRO A 613 16.14 11.43 -37.96
C PRO A 613 15.16 11.82 -36.85
N ALA A 614 15.09 10.98 -35.80
CA ALA A 614 14.44 11.36 -34.55
C ALA A 614 15.21 12.51 -33.89
N VAL A 615 14.48 13.44 -33.26
CA VAL A 615 15.02 14.66 -32.65
C VAL A 615 14.54 14.76 -31.21
N SER A 616 15.44 15.10 -30.30
CA SER A 616 15.11 15.40 -28.90
C SER A 616 15.00 16.90 -28.67
N ASP A 617 14.15 17.29 -27.73
CA ASP A 617 14.14 18.66 -27.23
C ASP A 617 15.29 18.93 -26.24
N ALA A 618 16.37 19.54 -26.74
CA ALA A 618 17.61 19.79 -26.01
C ALA A 618 17.53 20.88 -24.92
N ASP A 619 16.37 21.49 -24.70
CA ASP A 619 16.22 22.53 -23.68
C ASP A 619 16.53 21.99 -22.27
N PRO A 620 17.37 22.67 -21.47
CA PRO A 620 17.77 22.22 -20.14
C PRO A 620 16.62 22.01 -19.14
N VAL A 621 15.43 22.58 -19.40
CA VAL A 621 14.23 22.32 -18.59
C VAL A 621 13.86 20.82 -18.59
N ASN A 622 14.29 20.07 -19.60
CA ASN A 622 14.02 18.65 -19.78
C ASN A 622 15.21 17.79 -19.34
N ASN A 623 15.14 17.21 -18.14
CA ASN A 623 16.05 16.13 -17.73
C ASN A 623 15.80 14.83 -18.51
N ARG A 624 14.57 14.64 -18.98
CA ARG A 624 14.10 13.58 -19.88
C ARG A 624 13.47 14.22 -21.13
N PRO A 625 14.28 14.65 -22.12
CA PRO A 625 13.83 15.30 -23.34
C PRO A 625 12.68 14.57 -24.03
N THR A 626 11.68 15.33 -24.47
CA THR A 626 10.67 14.81 -25.40
C THR A 626 11.36 14.43 -26.70
N LEU A 627 11.04 13.24 -27.23
CA LEU A 627 11.54 12.76 -28.52
C LEU A 627 10.44 12.88 -29.57
N ALA A 628 10.77 13.47 -30.72
CA ALA A 628 9.89 13.59 -31.87
C ALA A 628 10.38 12.74 -33.05
N GLN A 629 9.49 11.96 -33.65
CA GLN A 629 9.70 11.29 -34.93
C GLN A 629 8.55 11.60 -35.88
N THR A 630 8.87 12.12 -37.07
CA THR A 630 7.91 12.30 -38.15
C THR A 630 7.79 11.00 -38.94
N PHE A 631 6.56 10.56 -39.20
CA PHE A 631 6.25 9.42 -40.05
C PHE A 631 5.49 9.86 -41.29
N GLY A 632 5.88 9.30 -42.43
CA GLY A 632 5.19 9.40 -43.69
C GLY A 632 4.39 8.12 -43.97
N LEU A 633 3.21 8.32 -44.53
CA LEU A 633 2.30 7.27 -44.97
C LEU A 633 2.44 7.05 -46.47
N ALA A 634 2.02 5.88 -46.95
CA ALA A 634 2.03 5.56 -48.37
C ALA A 634 1.12 6.51 -49.20
N SER A 635 0.12 7.13 -48.56
CA SER A 635 -0.75 8.16 -49.14
C SER A 635 -0.10 9.53 -49.32
N GLY A 636 1.14 9.72 -48.83
CA GLY A 636 1.86 10.99 -48.82
C GLY A 636 1.58 11.86 -47.59
N GLU A 637 0.55 11.54 -46.80
CA GLU A 637 0.26 12.21 -45.52
C GLU A 637 1.38 11.96 -44.50
N ARG A 638 1.52 12.88 -43.54
CA ARG A 638 2.53 12.81 -42.50
C ARG A 638 1.97 13.21 -41.15
N PHE A 639 2.50 12.61 -40.09
CA PHE A 639 2.28 13.08 -38.72
C PHE A 639 3.57 13.01 -37.93
N THR A 640 3.67 13.80 -36.86
CA THR A 640 4.79 13.73 -35.91
C THR A 640 4.31 13.16 -34.59
N LEU A 641 4.95 12.08 -34.15
CA LEU A 641 4.78 11.49 -32.83
C LEU A 641 5.78 12.11 -31.85
N PHE A 642 5.27 12.66 -30.75
CA PHE A 642 6.06 13.19 -29.64
C PHE A 642 5.87 12.28 -28.44
N VAL A 643 6.96 11.72 -27.92
CA VAL A 643 6.96 10.86 -26.74
C VAL A 643 7.58 11.62 -25.60
N ASN A 644 6.81 11.77 -24.53
CA ASN A 644 7.16 12.62 -23.40
C ASN A 644 7.24 11.83 -22.09
N HIS A 645 8.09 12.30 -21.17
CA HIS A 645 8.16 11.83 -19.79
C HIS A 645 8.52 12.99 -18.83
N LEU A 646 7.52 13.83 -18.51
CA LEU A 646 7.70 15.04 -17.68
C LEU A 646 8.16 14.71 -16.26
N LYS A 647 8.69 15.69 -15.53
CA LYS A 647 9.20 15.54 -14.16
C LYS A 647 8.18 14.84 -13.24
N SER A 648 8.61 13.77 -12.56
CA SER A 648 7.74 13.00 -11.65
C SER A 648 7.28 13.78 -10.42
N LYS A 649 6.05 13.48 -9.98
CA LYS A 649 5.39 14.03 -8.77
C LYS A 649 6.02 13.53 -7.45
N GLY A 650 6.66 12.36 -7.44
CA GLY A 650 6.95 11.59 -6.21
C GLY A 650 8.09 12.07 -5.31
N SER A 651 8.50 13.34 -5.37
CA SER A 651 9.50 13.91 -4.46
C SER A 651 9.32 15.42 -4.33
N CYS A 652 10.11 16.03 -3.44
CA CYS A 652 10.31 17.48 -3.38
C CYS A 652 11.81 17.79 -3.52
N PRO A 653 12.19 18.97 -4.04
CA PRO A 653 13.57 19.43 -4.00
C PRO A 653 14.04 19.58 -2.54
N ALA A 654 15.33 19.35 -2.28
CA ALA A 654 15.86 19.59 -0.95
C ALA A 654 15.97 21.11 -0.70
N ALA A 655 15.90 21.51 0.57
CA ALA A 655 16.06 22.92 0.94
C ALA A 655 17.45 23.43 0.53
N GLY A 656 17.48 24.49 -0.29
CA GLY A 656 18.71 25.08 -0.81
C GLY A 656 19.15 24.58 -2.19
N ASP A 657 18.47 23.58 -2.77
CA ASP A 657 18.70 23.18 -4.16
C ASP A 657 18.31 24.31 -5.13
N ALA A 658 19.07 24.48 -6.22
CA ALA A 658 18.74 25.46 -7.26
C ALA A 658 17.34 25.22 -7.86
N ASP A 659 16.91 23.96 -7.89
CA ASP A 659 15.61 23.53 -8.41
C ASP A 659 14.46 23.77 -7.41
N ALA A 660 14.74 24.24 -6.18
CA ALA A 660 13.70 24.51 -5.17
C ALA A 660 12.85 25.74 -5.50
N ALA A 661 13.38 26.68 -6.27
CA ALA A 661 12.70 27.92 -6.61
C ALA A 661 11.39 27.65 -7.39
N GLY A 662 10.25 27.87 -6.73
CA GLY A 662 8.91 27.66 -7.29
C GLY A 662 8.41 26.21 -7.27
N ASN A 663 9.26 25.23 -6.91
CA ASN A 663 8.87 23.82 -6.79
C ASN A 663 8.56 23.48 -5.32
N THR A 664 7.39 23.90 -4.85
CA THR A 664 6.90 23.68 -3.49
C THR A 664 5.52 23.05 -3.53
N ASP A 665 5.23 22.15 -2.58
CA ASP A 665 3.87 21.64 -2.43
C ASP A 665 2.99 22.71 -1.79
N THR A 666 1.97 23.15 -2.53
CA THR A 666 1.00 24.16 -2.08
C THR A 666 -0.24 23.52 -1.46
N GLY A 667 -0.28 22.18 -1.34
CA GLY A 667 -1.43 21.44 -0.81
C GLY A 667 -2.63 21.40 -1.77
N ASP A 668 -2.42 21.70 -3.05
CA ASP A 668 -3.47 21.80 -4.07
C ASP A 668 -3.69 20.49 -4.87
N GLY A 669 -3.02 19.40 -4.45
CA GLY A 669 -3.04 18.08 -5.08
C GLY A 669 -2.05 17.90 -6.24
N GLN A 670 -1.36 18.96 -6.67
CA GLN A 670 -0.43 18.88 -7.79
C GLN A 670 0.96 18.43 -7.35
N GLY A 671 1.36 18.68 -6.10
CA GLY A 671 2.66 18.29 -5.54
C GLY A 671 3.83 19.19 -5.98
N CYS A 672 4.97 19.05 -5.31
CA CYS A 672 6.11 19.97 -5.38
C CYS A 672 6.57 20.37 -6.79
N TRP A 673 6.65 19.42 -7.73
CA TRP A 673 7.24 19.67 -9.06
C TRP A 673 6.27 20.26 -10.10
N ASN A 674 5.12 20.81 -9.68
CA ASN A 674 4.15 21.38 -10.60
C ASN A 674 4.73 22.53 -11.45
N ALA A 675 5.45 23.46 -10.84
CA ALA A 675 6.04 24.59 -11.56
C ALA A 675 7.00 24.14 -12.68
N GLN A 676 7.87 23.16 -12.40
CA GLN A 676 8.75 22.58 -13.42
C GLN A 676 7.95 21.88 -14.53
N ARG A 677 6.92 21.08 -14.20
CA ARG A 677 6.08 20.44 -15.22
C ARG A 677 5.36 21.45 -16.11
N VAL A 678 4.92 22.59 -15.57
CA VAL A 678 4.33 23.68 -16.37
C VAL A 678 5.36 24.31 -17.32
N GLN A 679 6.61 24.51 -16.88
CA GLN A 679 7.68 25.00 -17.74
C GLN A 679 7.99 24.00 -18.87
N GLN A 680 8.06 22.71 -18.55
CA GLN A 680 8.26 21.66 -19.55
C GLN A 680 7.08 21.59 -20.54
N ALA A 681 5.83 21.74 -20.09
CA ALA A 681 4.65 21.80 -20.95
C ALA A 681 4.68 23.00 -21.92
N ARG A 682 5.08 24.19 -21.44
CA ARG A 682 5.30 25.38 -22.28
C ARG A 682 6.36 25.11 -23.35
N ARG A 683 7.48 24.51 -22.94
CA ARG A 683 8.57 24.16 -23.85
C ARG A 683 8.14 23.13 -24.89
N LEU A 684 7.37 22.12 -24.49
CA LEU A 684 6.78 21.12 -25.38
C LEU A 684 5.92 21.77 -26.48
N GLY A 685 5.06 22.73 -26.14
CA GLY A 685 4.28 23.47 -27.14
C GLY A 685 5.13 24.18 -28.19
N MET A 686 6.24 24.81 -27.77
CA MET A 686 7.19 25.44 -28.68
C MET A 686 7.92 24.41 -29.56
N PHE A 687 8.35 23.28 -28.98
CA PHE A 687 9.01 22.22 -29.72
C PHE A 687 8.08 21.60 -30.78
N VAL A 688 6.79 21.42 -30.47
CA VAL A 688 5.80 20.95 -31.44
C VAL A 688 5.71 21.89 -32.63
N ALA A 689 5.59 23.21 -32.41
CA ALA A 689 5.52 24.19 -33.51
C ALA A 689 6.78 24.16 -34.40
N GLN A 690 7.96 24.00 -33.81
CA GLN A 690 9.22 23.84 -34.54
C GLN A 690 9.22 22.59 -35.44
N ARG A 691 8.74 21.47 -34.90
CA ARG A 691 8.68 20.19 -35.63
C ARG A 691 7.57 20.16 -36.69
N GLN A 692 6.44 20.81 -36.47
CA GLN A 692 5.40 20.98 -37.50
C GLN A 692 5.96 21.74 -38.71
N THR A 693 6.68 22.84 -38.45
CA THR A 693 7.37 23.62 -39.50
C THR A 693 8.40 22.77 -40.25
N ALA A 694 9.24 22.01 -39.52
CA ALA A 694 10.29 21.20 -40.14
C ALA A 694 9.76 19.99 -40.92
N SER A 695 8.64 19.39 -40.48
CA SER A 695 8.05 18.20 -41.12
C SER A 695 7.16 18.53 -42.33
N GLY A 696 6.67 19.77 -42.40
CA GLY A 696 5.66 20.20 -43.37
C GLY A 696 4.27 19.63 -43.09
N SER A 697 4.00 19.20 -41.85
CA SER A 697 2.68 18.71 -41.43
C SER A 697 2.28 19.33 -40.09
N ASN A 698 1.01 19.69 -39.97
CA ASN A 698 0.42 20.18 -38.72
C ASN A 698 -0.08 19.05 -37.82
N ASP A 699 -0.08 17.80 -38.29
CA ASP A 699 -0.56 16.66 -37.51
C ASP A 699 0.49 16.26 -36.47
N ALA A 700 0.17 16.50 -35.20
CA ALA A 700 1.04 16.23 -34.06
C ALA A 700 0.27 15.40 -33.02
N LEU A 701 0.84 14.27 -32.62
CA LEU A 701 0.34 13.44 -31.52
C LEU A 701 1.37 13.45 -30.40
N LEU A 702 0.99 13.96 -29.23
CA LEU A 702 1.80 13.96 -28.03
C LEU A 702 1.30 12.85 -27.12
N VAL A 703 2.15 11.87 -26.84
CA VAL A 703 1.83 10.72 -26.01
C VAL A 703 2.86 10.53 -24.91
N GLY A 704 2.47 9.80 -23.88
CA GLY A 704 3.37 9.34 -22.83
C GLY A 704 2.98 9.86 -21.46
N ASP A 705 3.93 9.79 -20.52
CA ASP A 705 3.72 10.08 -19.11
C ASP A 705 3.97 11.56 -18.83
N PHE A 706 2.89 12.34 -18.71
CA PHE A 706 2.97 13.75 -18.36
C PHE A 706 3.17 13.97 -16.87
N ASN A 707 3.13 12.92 -16.05
CA ASN A 707 3.19 12.98 -14.60
C ASN A 707 2.24 14.05 -14.06
N ALA A 708 1.08 14.25 -14.69
CA ALA A 708 0.09 15.27 -14.34
C ALA A 708 -1.31 14.72 -14.58
N TYR A 709 -2.20 14.86 -13.60
CA TYR A 709 -3.59 14.46 -13.76
C TYR A 709 -4.35 15.40 -14.70
N ALA A 710 -5.49 14.96 -15.25
CA ALA A 710 -6.12 15.60 -16.41
C ALA A 710 -6.51 17.08 -16.24
N GLN A 711 -6.74 17.54 -15.01
CA GLN A 711 -7.05 18.95 -14.71
C GLN A 711 -5.88 19.70 -14.06
N GLU A 712 -4.67 19.13 -14.04
CA GLU A 712 -3.49 19.83 -13.54
C GLU A 712 -2.95 20.84 -14.53
N ASP A 713 -2.19 21.82 -14.02
CA ASP A 713 -1.70 22.97 -14.79
C ASP A 713 -0.93 22.63 -16.08
N PRO A 714 -0.08 21.57 -16.14
CA PRO A 714 0.60 21.20 -17.37
C PRO A 714 -0.37 20.81 -18.50
N ILE A 715 -1.43 20.06 -18.18
CA ILE A 715 -2.45 19.62 -19.15
C ILE A 715 -3.36 20.79 -19.51
N ALA A 716 -3.79 21.59 -18.53
CA ALA A 716 -4.57 22.79 -18.77
C ALA A 716 -3.83 23.80 -19.67
N HIS A 717 -2.51 23.93 -19.51
CA HIS A 717 -1.70 24.79 -20.37
C HIS A 717 -1.69 24.32 -21.83
N LEU A 718 -1.44 23.03 -22.07
CA LEU A 718 -1.40 22.46 -23.41
C LEU A 718 -2.77 22.53 -24.09
N THR A 719 -3.83 22.17 -23.38
CA THR A 719 -5.19 22.25 -23.92
C THR A 719 -5.64 23.68 -24.18
N GLY A 720 -5.31 24.61 -23.29
CA GLY A 720 -5.49 26.06 -23.51
C GLY A 720 -4.68 26.64 -24.67
N SER A 721 -3.65 25.93 -25.13
CA SER A 721 -2.83 26.29 -26.30
C SER A 721 -3.30 25.62 -27.61
N GLY A 722 -4.48 24.97 -27.61
CA GLY A 722 -5.11 24.42 -28.82
C GLY A 722 -4.86 22.93 -29.06
N PHE A 723 -4.20 22.22 -28.14
CA PHE A 723 -4.18 20.76 -28.17
C PHE A 723 -5.49 20.18 -27.64
N VAL A 724 -5.91 19.04 -28.16
CA VAL A 724 -7.14 18.36 -27.75
C VAL A 724 -6.80 17.07 -27.00
N ASP A 725 -7.26 16.95 -25.76
CA ASP A 725 -7.16 15.73 -24.96
C ASP A 725 -8.05 14.63 -25.54
N GLN A 726 -7.41 13.63 -26.16
CA GLN A 726 -8.12 12.54 -26.81
C GLN A 726 -8.65 11.53 -25.81
N ILE A 727 -7.95 11.26 -24.70
CA ILE A 727 -8.51 10.36 -23.69
C ILE A 727 -9.75 11.00 -23.09
N GLY A 728 -9.66 12.24 -22.60
CA GLY A 728 -10.80 12.95 -22.03
C GLY A 728 -11.99 13.10 -22.99
N ARG A 729 -11.74 13.12 -24.30
CA ARG A 729 -12.78 13.17 -25.33
C ARG A 729 -13.58 11.86 -25.44
N PHE A 730 -12.95 10.70 -25.27
CA PHE A 730 -13.61 9.39 -25.43
C PHE A 730 -13.93 8.70 -24.10
N ASP A 731 -13.22 9.06 -23.04
CA ASP A 731 -13.40 8.57 -21.68
C ASP A 731 -13.02 9.66 -20.67
N ALA A 732 -14.03 10.42 -20.21
CA ALA A 732 -13.84 11.49 -19.25
C ALA A 732 -13.25 10.98 -17.92
N SER A 733 -13.55 9.74 -17.53
CA SER A 733 -13.10 9.08 -16.30
C SER A 733 -11.87 8.19 -16.50
N GLY A 734 -11.22 8.27 -17.67
CA GLY A 734 -10.06 7.45 -18.00
C GLY A 734 -8.92 7.62 -17.00
N TYR A 735 -8.28 6.50 -16.66
CA TYR A 735 -7.15 6.43 -15.74
C TYR A 735 -6.03 5.56 -16.32
N SER A 736 -4.81 5.80 -15.87
CA SER A 736 -3.64 4.99 -16.24
C SER A 736 -2.78 4.58 -15.04
N TYR A 737 -3.11 5.10 -13.86
CA TYR A 737 -2.32 4.93 -12.65
C TYR A 737 -3.23 4.98 -11.42
N VAL A 738 -2.91 4.17 -10.41
CA VAL A 738 -3.57 4.17 -9.09
C VAL A 738 -2.53 4.53 -8.04
N PHE A 739 -2.80 5.58 -7.27
CA PHE A 739 -1.93 6.05 -6.20
C PHE A 739 -2.74 6.28 -4.93
N ASP A 740 -2.30 5.69 -3.81
CA ASP A 740 -2.97 5.81 -2.51
C ASP A 740 -4.50 5.56 -2.56
N GLY A 741 -4.90 4.59 -3.38
CA GLY A 741 -6.31 4.22 -3.57
C GLY A 741 -7.10 5.10 -4.53
N ALA A 742 -6.49 6.14 -5.11
CA ALA A 742 -7.16 7.01 -6.08
C ALA A 742 -6.67 6.75 -7.49
N ALA A 743 -7.60 6.55 -8.42
CA ALA A 743 -7.30 6.36 -9.84
C ALA A 743 -7.28 7.70 -10.59
N GLY A 744 -6.36 7.86 -11.53
CA GLY A 744 -6.33 8.97 -12.46
C GLY A 744 -5.40 8.72 -13.64
N ARG A 745 -5.43 9.59 -14.66
CA ARG A 745 -4.54 9.45 -15.83
C ARG A 745 -3.31 10.34 -15.72
N LEU A 746 -2.14 9.73 -15.75
CA LEU A 746 -0.84 10.40 -15.93
C LEU A 746 -0.32 10.24 -17.37
N ASP A 747 -0.78 9.19 -18.06
CA ASP A 747 -0.48 8.92 -19.45
C ASP A 747 -1.57 9.49 -20.33
N HIS A 748 -1.19 10.37 -21.25
CA HIS A 748 -2.15 11.11 -22.08
C HIS A 748 -1.90 10.89 -23.57
N ALA A 749 -2.92 11.18 -24.37
CA ALA A 749 -2.80 11.44 -25.80
C ALA A 749 -3.39 12.82 -26.11
N LEU A 750 -2.53 13.79 -26.42
CA LEU A 750 -2.94 15.14 -26.82
C LEU A 750 -2.65 15.30 -28.32
N ALA A 751 -3.65 15.69 -29.10
CA ALA A 751 -3.52 15.89 -30.55
C ALA A 751 -3.59 17.36 -30.92
N SER A 752 -2.86 17.78 -31.95
CA SER A 752 -3.12 19.06 -32.60
C SER A 752 -4.56 19.10 -33.15
N GLY A 753 -5.13 20.29 -33.35
CA GLY A 753 -6.48 20.42 -33.90
C GLY A 753 -6.69 19.67 -35.23
N THR A 754 -5.69 19.69 -36.12
CA THR A 754 -5.77 18.97 -37.41
C THR A 754 -5.76 17.46 -37.24
N LEU A 755 -4.94 16.94 -36.32
CA LEU A 755 -4.89 15.51 -36.06
C LEU A 755 -6.11 15.02 -35.28
N SER A 756 -6.64 15.82 -34.34
CA SER A 756 -7.81 15.48 -33.53
C SER A 756 -9.03 15.09 -34.39
N ALA A 757 -9.21 15.75 -35.54
CA ALA A 757 -10.26 15.41 -36.51
C ALA A 757 -10.09 14.02 -37.13
N ARG A 758 -8.87 13.48 -37.13
CA ARG A 758 -8.52 12.16 -37.66
C ARG A 758 -8.43 11.09 -36.57
N VAL A 759 -8.52 11.45 -35.29
CA VAL A 759 -8.52 10.46 -34.20
C VAL A 759 -9.89 9.78 -34.17
N ASN A 760 -9.90 8.47 -34.41
CA ASN A 760 -11.11 7.65 -34.34
C ASN A 760 -11.47 7.31 -32.90
N ARG A 761 -10.48 6.90 -32.10
CA ARG A 761 -10.62 6.58 -30.68
C ARG A 761 -9.26 6.65 -29.98
N ALA A 762 -9.28 6.97 -28.70
CA ALA A 762 -8.14 6.78 -27.79
C ALA A 762 -8.63 6.06 -26.51
N VAL A 763 -7.86 5.11 -26.01
CA VAL A 763 -8.18 4.32 -24.80
C VAL A 763 -6.93 4.05 -23.97
N HIS A 764 -7.13 3.83 -22.68
CA HIS A 764 -6.17 3.11 -21.84
C HIS A 764 -6.48 1.61 -21.88
N TRP A 765 -5.46 0.75 -21.85
CA TRP A 765 -5.67 -0.67 -21.65
C TRP A 765 -5.26 -1.07 -20.24
N HIS A 766 -6.24 -1.40 -19.41
CA HIS A 766 -6.06 -1.65 -17.97
C HIS A 766 -5.39 -3.00 -17.67
N ILE A 767 -4.09 -3.05 -17.93
CA ILE A 767 -3.22 -4.20 -17.69
C ILE A 767 -2.28 -4.00 -16.50
N ASN A 768 -2.15 -2.80 -15.94
CA ASN A 768 -1.10 -2.47 -14.99
C ASN A 768 -1.62 -1.77 -13.73
N ALA A 769 -2.39 -0.69 -13.89
CA ALA A 769 -2.78 0.18 -12.77
C ALA A 769 -3.58 -0.57 -11.68
N ASP A 770 -4.34 -1.59 -12.12
CA ASP A 770 -5.24 -2.34 -11.25
C ASP A 770 -4.61 -3.59 -10.63
N GLU A 771 -3.41 -3.95 -11.09
CA GLU A 771 -2.75 -5.21 -10.74
C GLU A 771 -1.87 -5.07 -9.50
N THR A 772 -1.90 -6.10 -8.67
CA THR A 772 -1.03 -6.21 -7.49
C THR A 772 0.44 -6.37 -7.86
N ALA A 773 1.33 -5.77 -7.07
CA ALA A 773 2.77 -5.92 -7.19
C ALA A 773 3.23 -7.38 -7.06
N LEU A 774 2.45 -8.24 -6.38
CA LEU A 774 2.75 -9.67 -6.31
C LEU A 774 2.89 -10.31 -7.71
N ALA A 775 2.13 -9.85 -8.71
CA ALA A 775 2.16 -10.37 -10.08
C ALA A 775 3.30 -9.80 -10.96
N ASP A 776 4.12 -8.88 -10.45
CA ASP A 776 5.18 -8.22 -11.23
C ASP A 776 6.35 -9.17 -11.60
N TYR A 777 7.48 -8.64 -12.04
CA TYR A 777 8.62 -9.46 -12.47
C TYR A 777 9.64 -9.77 -11.35
N ASN A 778 9.54 -9.11 -10.21
CA ASN A 778 10.50 -9.19 -9.11
C ASN A 778 10.48 -10.60 -8.46
N LEU A 779 11.60 -11.03 -7.87
CA LEU A 779 11.69 -12.34 -7.20
C LEU A 779 11.49 -12.20 -5.69
N GLU A 780 11.88 -11.06 -5.14
CA GLU A 780 11.79 -10.74 -3.73
C GLU A 780 10.34 -10.71 -3.25
N PHE A 781 10.12 -11.22 -2.03
CA PHE A 781 8.86 -11.12 -1.30
C PHE A 781 7.63 -11.80 -1.95
N LYS A 782 7.84 -12.68 -2.93
CA LYS A 782 6.75 -13.46 -3.60
C LYS A 782 6.58 -14.88 -3.08
N ALA A 783 7.67 -15.48 -2.64
CA ALA A 783 7.68 -16.78 -1.99
C ALA A 783 8.72 -16.75 -0.83
N PRO A 784 8.44 -17.40 0.29
CA PRO A 784 9.43 -17.57 1.37
C PRO A 784 10.65 -18.40 0.90
N GLN A 785 11.85 -18.05 1.38
CA GLN A 785 13.08 -18.81 1.11
C GLN A 785 13.10 -20.23 1.71
N ALA A 786 12.30 -20.47 2.76
CA ALA A 786 12.12 -21.78 3.39
C ALA A 786 10.69 -21.90 3.93
N CYS A 787 10.05 -23.06 3.69
CA CYS A 787 8.63 -23.28 4.00
C CYS A 787 8.40 -24.17 5.21
N ASN A 788 9.41 -24.38 6.07
CA ASN A 788 9.33 -25.17 7.32
C ASN A 788 8.58 -26.51 7.15
N GLY A 789 8.75 -27.18 6.01
CA GLY A 789 8.10 -28.45 5.69
C GLY A 789 6.71 -28.38 5.03
N ALA A 790 6.14 -27.19 4.83
CA ALA A 790 4.90 -26.96 4.08
C ALA A 790 5.17 -26.64 2.59
N SER A 791 4.14 -26.77 1.75
CA SER A 791 4.18 -26.27 0.37
C SER A 791 4.19 -24.74 0.38
N CYS A 792 5.20 -24.14 -0.26
CA CYS A 792 5.28 -22.69 -0.42
C CYS A 792 4.12 -22.18 -1.28
N PRO A 793 3.59 -20.97 -1.02
CA PRO A 793 2.79 -20.27 -2.02
C PRO A 793 3.55 -20.20 -3.35
N ALA A 794 2.86 -20.47 -4.45
CA ALA A 794 3.45 -20.34 -5.78
C ALA A 794 3.69 -18.85 -6.08
N ASP A 795 4.83 -18.54 -6.71
CA ASP A 795 5.06 -17.21 -7.30
C ASP A 795 3.92 -16.91 -8.29
N PRO A 796 3.11 -15.87 -8.07
CA PRO A 796 1.94 -15.59 -8.90
C PRO A 796 2.30 -14.94 -10.24
N TYR A 797 3.59 -14.85 -10.57
CA TYR A 797 4.05 -14.44 -11.88
C TYR A 797 3.56 -15.33 -13.01
N GLN A 798 3.13 -14.67 -14.06
CA GLN A 798 2.77 -15.28 -15.33
C GLN A 798 3.35 -14.44 -16.46
N VAL A 799 3.74 -15.13 -17.55
CA VAL A 799 4.06 -14.49 -18.83
C VAL A 799 2.75 -14.04 -19.45
N SER A 800 2.39 -12.78 -19.19
CA SER A 800 1.20 -12.13 -19.71
C SER A 800 1.41 -10.60 -19.73
N PRO A 801 0.56 -9.84 -20.42
CA PRO A 801 0.60 -8.38 -20.40
C PRO A 801 0.44 -7.76 -18.99
N TYR A 802 -0.23 -8.47 -18.06
CA TYR A 802 -0.69 -7.89 -16.80
C TYR A 802 0.43 -7.67 -15.80
N ARG A 803 0.51 -6.48 -15.19
CA ARG A 803 1.58 -6.05 -14.29
C ARG A 803 2.96 -6.12 -14.97
N SER A 804 3.00 -5.77 -16.25
CA SER A 804 4.26 -5.51 -16.97
C SER A 804 4.83 -4.13 -16.61
N SER A 805 3.99 -3.24 -16.10
CA SER A 805 4.31 -1.91 -15.59
C SER A 805 3.39 -1.56 -14.41
N ASP A 806 3.54 -0.36 -13.85
CA ASP A 806 2.59 0.30 -12.96
C ASP A 806 1.68 1.32 -13.68
N HIS A 807 1.97 1.62 -14.94
CA HIS A 807 1.19 2.51 -15.81
C HIS A 807 0.49 1.74 -16.93
N ASP A 808 -0.78 2.04 -17.19
CA ASP A 808 -1.50 1.49 -18.33
C ASP A 808 -1.06 2.14 -19.65
N PRO A 809 -0.87 1.37 -20.74
CA PRO A 809 -0.56 1.93 -22.04
C PRO A 809 -1.76 2.69 -22.63
N VAL A 810 -1.45 3.75 -23.37
CA VAL A 810 -2.40 4.51 -24.18
C VAL A 810 -2.38 3.95 -25.60
N VAL A 811 -3.54 3.73 -26.21
CA VAL A 811 -3.71 3.26 -27.59
C VAL A 811 -4.63 4.22 -28.35
N VAL A 812 -4.21 4.65 -29.54
CA VAL A 812 -4.88 5.66 -30.36
C VAL A 812 -5.03 5.14 -31.79
N GLY A 813 -6.25 5.21 -32.33
CA GLY A 813 -6.56 4.91 -33.72
C GLY A 813 -6.61 6.19 -34.55
N LEU A 814 -5.76 6.30 -35.57
CA LEU A 814 -5.70 7.43 -36.50
C LEU A 814 -6.28 7.02 -37.85
N ASN A 815 -7.19 7.84 -38.37
CA ASN A 815 -7.79 7.64 -39.67
C ASN A 815 -7.19 8.57 -40.72
N TYR A 816 -6.32 7.99 -41.55
CA TYR A 816 -5.75 8.66 -42.73
C TYR A 816 -6.39 8.18 -44.04
N ALA A 817 -7.50 7.44 -43.98
CA ALA A 817 -8.20 7.01 -45.16
C ALA A 817 -8.72 8.22 -45.95
N LYS A 818 -8.49 8.24 -47.27
CA LYS A 818 -9.08 9.25 -48.14
C LYS A 818 -10.40 8.72 -48.68
N THR A 819 -11.41 9.59 -48.72
CA THR A 819 -12.66 9.30 -49.40
C THR A 819 -12.62 9.95 -50.77
N PHE A 820 -12.76 9.14 -51.81
CA PHE A 820 -12.91 9.57 -53.19
C PHE A 820 -14.38 9.41 -53.56
N THR A 821 -15.01 10.50 -53.97
CA THR A 821 -16.41 10.51 -54.41
C THR A 821 -16.46 11.00 -55.84
N GLY A 822 -16.99 10.17 -56.73
CA GLY A 822 -17.25 10.53 -58.11
C GLY A 822 -18.50 11.41 -58.23
N THR A 823 -18.83 11.72 -59.47
CA THR A 823 -19.99 12.53 -59.83
C THR A 823 -21.18 11.63 -60.14
N ALA A 824 -22.18 12.13 -60.88
CA ALA A 824 -23.24 11.29 -61.45
C ALA A 824 -22.91 10.83 -62.88
N GLY A 825 -21.66 11.02 -63.31
CA GLY A 825 -21.15 10.73 -64.64
C GLY A 825 -20.38 9.42 -64.72
N ARG A 826 -19.54 9.28 -65.74
CA ARG A 826 -18.54 8.20 -65.79
C ARG A 826 -17.23 8.77 -65.26
N ASP A 827 -16.81 8.27 -64.11
CA ASP A 827 -15.63 8.72 -63.41
C ASP A 827 -14.51 7.67 -63.44
N VAL A 828 -13.28 8.16 -63.27
CA VAL A 828 -12.10 7.32 -63.04
C VAL A 828 -11.55 7.73 -61.68
N LEU A 829 -11.79 6.89 -60.66
CA LEU A 829 -11.30 7.12 -59.31
C LEU A 829 -10.10 6.22 -59.05
N VAL A 830 -8.96 6.84 -58.76
CA VAL A 830 -7.73 6.15 -58.39
C VAL A 830 -7.39 6.53 -56.96
N GLY A 831 -7.52 5.56 -56.07
CA GLY A 831 -7.11 5.63 -54.68
C GLY A 831 -5.59 5.77 -54.53
N THR A 832 -5.16 5.86 -53.29
CA THR A 832 -3.76 6.00 -52.92
C THR A 832 -3.15 4.62 -52.60
N ALA A 833 -1.92 4.61 -52.10
CA ALA A 833 -1.36 3.38 -51.55
C ALA A 833 -1.89 3.06 -50.12
N GLY A 834 -2.70 3.94 -49.53
CA GLY A 834 -3.33 3.79 -48.22
C GLY A 834 -4.66 3.05 -48.26
N ASN A 835 -5.32 2.92 -47.10
CA ASN A 835 -6.68 2.37 -47.03
C ASN A 835 -7.65 3.48 -47.46
N ASP A 836 -8.36 3.33 -48.57
CA ASP A 836 -9.24 4.38 -49.09
C ASP A 836 -10.70 3.94 -49.15
N VAL A 837 -11.59 4.92 -49.16
CA VAL A 837 -13.04 4.73 -49.38
C VAL A 837 -13.36 5.29 -50.76
N LEU A 838 -13.84 4.45 -51.67
CA LEU A 838 -14.20 4.84 -53.02
C LEU A 838 -15.72 4.76 -53.19
N ILE A 839 -16.33 5.87 -53.57
CA ILE A 839 -17.74 6.00 -53.89
C ILE A 839 -17.81 6.46 -55.34
N GLY A 840 -18.07 5.54 -56.28
CA GLY A 840 -18.22 5.89 -57.70
C GLY A 840 -19.36 6.90 -57.89
N GLY A 841 -20.53 6.56 -57.34
CA GLY A 841 -21.75 7.33 -57.53
C GLY A 841 -22.53 6.79 -58.72
N PRO A 842 -23.55 7.51 -59.20
CA PRO A 842 -24.31 7.08 -60.37
C PRO A 842 -23.49 7.09 -61.65
N GLY A 843 -23.66 6.07 -62.48
CA GLY A 843 -22.93 5.92 -63.75
C GLY A 843 -21.94 4.76 -63.71
N PRO A 844 -21.39 4.33 -64.86
CA PRO A 844 -20.41 3.25 -64.90
C PRO A 844 -19.00 3.80 -64.69
N ASP A 845 -18.42 3.56 -63.51
CA ASP A 845 -17.13 4.12 -63.11
C ASP A 845 -15.97 3.12 -63.21
N ALA A 846 -14.75 3.63 -63.32
CA ALA A 846 -13.54 2.83 -63.15
C ALA A 846 -12.91 3.15 -61.79
N LEU A 847 -12.92 2.17 -60.89
CA LEU A 847 -12.44 2.31 -59.53
C LEU A 847 -11.14 1.51 -59.36
N THR A 848 -10.09 2.16 -58.91
CA THR A 848 -8.79 1.55 -58.55
C THR A 848 -8.53 1.88 -57.10
N GLY A 849 -8.52 0.90 -56.20
CA GLY A 849 -8.27 1.14 -54.77
C GLY A 849 -6.81 1.53 -54.49
N GLY A 850 -5.88 0.97 -55.25
CA GLY A 850 -4.44 1.13 -55.08
C GLY A 850 -3.88 0.17 -54.03
N GLY A 851 -3.07 0.71 -53.12
CA GLY A 851 -2.52 -0.06 -52.00
C GLY A 851 -3.56 -0.23 -50.88
N GLY A 852 -3.12 -0.65 -49.68
CA GLY A 852 -4.01 -0.67 -48.50
C GLY A 852 -5.23 -1.61 -48.58
N ASN A 853 -6.08 -1.52 -47.55
CA ASN A 853 -7.34 -2.25 -47.43
C ASN A 853 -8.47 -1.26 -47.75
N ASN A 854 -9.07 -1.37 -48.92
CA ASN A 854 -10.00 -0.38 -49.46
C ASN A 854 -11.45 -0.79 -49.24
N VAL A 855 -12.34 0.21 -49.22
CA VAL A 855 -13.78 0.01 -49.16
C VAL A 855 -14.43 0.68 -50.37
N PHE A 856 -15.08 -0.12 -51.21
CA PHE A 856 -15.88 0.36 -52.34
C PHE A 856 -17.35 0.42 -51.89
N VAL A 857 -17.92 1.61 -51.82
CA VAL A 857 -19.25 1.82 -51.23
C VAL A 857 -20.29 2.01 -52.33
N TYR A 858 -21.34 1.19 -52.30
CA TYR A 858 -22.50 1.30 -53.16
C TYR A 858 -23.73 1.71 -52.35
N GLN A 859 -24.36 2.79 -52.78
CA GLN A 859 -25.46 3.44 -52.05
C GLN A 859 -26.81 3.19 -52.72
N SER A 860 -26.85 2.99 -54.05
CA SER A 860 -28.11 2.82 -54.77
C SER A 860 -27.99 2.01 -56.07
N MET A 861 -29.12 1.52 -56.58
CA MET A 861 -29.18 0.87 -57.91
C MET A 861 -28.94 1.84 -59.07
N ARG A 862 -28.47 3.07 -58.83
CA ARG A 862 -27.97 3.97 -59.88
C ARG A 862 -26.46 3.83 -60.07
N ASP A 863 -25.78 3.22 -59.11
CA ASP A 863 -24.32 3.10 -59.03
C ASP A 863 -23.83 1.86 -59.81
N LEU A 864 -24.53 1.50 -60.89
CA LEU A 864 -24.32 0.22 -61.57
C LEU A 864 -23.54 0.36 -62.87
N GLY A 865 -22.71 -0.65 -63.12
CA GLY A 865 -21.83 -0.74 -64.28
C GLY A 865 -20.37 -0.43 -63.98
N ASP A 866 -19.99 -0.38 -62.71
CA ASP A 866 -18.62 -0.08 -62.30
C ASP A 866 -17.64 -1.20 -62.66
N ALA A 867 -16.39 -0.82 -62.84
CA ALA A 867 -15.25 -1.70 -62.99
C ALA A 867 -14.25 -1.43 -61.86
N ILE A 868 -14.16 -2.35 -60.90
CA ILE A 868 -13.13 -2.34 -59.87
C ILE A 868 -11.91 -3.07 -60.42
N THR A 869 -10.79 -2.37 -60.51
CA THR A 869 -9.66 -2.77 -61.36
C THR A 869 -8.58 -3.58 -60.65
N ASP A 870 -8.53 -3.55 -59.32
CA ASP A 870 -7.45 -4.13 -58.51
C ASP A 870 -7.93 -4.73 -57.17
N PHE A 871 -9.19 -5.15 -57.09
CA PHE A 871 -9.77 -5.71 -55.86
C PHE A 871 -9.00 -6.95 -55.36
N VAL A 872 -8.56 -6.92 -54.10
CA VAL A 872 -7.83 -8.01 -53.44
C VAL A 872 -8.73 -8.69 -52.39
N PRO A 873 -9.22 -9.93 -52.64
CA PRO A 873 -10.05 -10.67 -51.71
C PRO A 873 -9.42 -10.84 -50.33
N GLY A 874 -10.20 -10.64 -49.26
CA GLY A 874 -9.74 -10.72 -47.87
C GLY A 874 -8.94 -9.52 -47.39
N LYS A 875 -8.70 -8.53 -48.26
CA LYS A 875 -8.04 -7.28 -47.95
C LYS A 875 -8.98 -6.10 -48.18
N ASP A 876 -9.56 -6.03 -49.38
CA ASP A 876 -10.55 -5.01 -49.75
C ASP A 876 -11.97 -5.50 -49.43
N ARG A 877 -12.90 -4.54 -49.28
CA ARG A 877 -14.32 -4.80 -49.06
C ARG A 877 -15.21 -3.99 -49.97
N ILE A 878 -16.39 -4.53 -50.26
CA ILE A 878 -17.49 -3.84 -50.93
C ILE A 878 -18.59 -3.65 -49.90
N ASP A 879 -18.93 -2.40 -49.61
CA ASP A 879 -20.02 -2.07 -48.70
C ASP A 879 -21.31 -1.90 -49.50
N LEU A 880 -22.24 -2.84 -49.28
CA LEU A 880 -23.56 -2.87 -49.90
C LEU A 880 -24.69 -2.44 -48.93
N GLY A 881 -24.36 -2.03 -47.70
CA GLY A 881 -25.37 -1.85 -46.63
C GLY A 881 -26.45 -0.84 -47.00
N ALA A 882 -26.04 0.33 -47.51
CA ALA A 882 -26.96 1.38 -47.94
C ALA A 882 -27.79 0.95 -49.17
N LEU A 883 -27.14 0.32 -50.16
CA LEU A 883 -27.81 -0.21 -51.34
C LEU A 883 -28.89 -1.23 -50.99
N LEU A 884 -28.56 -2.23 -50.17
CA LEU A 884 -29.49 -3.30 -49.81
C LEU A 884 -30.66 -2.78 -48.98
N ALA A 885 -30.40 -1.86 -48.05
CA ALA A 885 -31.45 -1.17 -47.33
C ALA A 885 -32.40 -0.40 -48.27
N SER A 886 -31.86 0.25 -49.32
CA SER A 886 -32.66 1.01 -50.28
C SER A 886 -33.64 0.16 -51.10
N ILE A 887 -33.37 -1.13 -51.26
CA ILE A 887 -34.23 -2.08 -51.98
C ILE A 887 -34.99 -3.03 -51.03
N GLY A 888 -34.90 -2.82 -49.71
CA GLY A 888 -35.59 -3.65 -48.71
C GLY A 888 -34.99 -5.04 -48.52
N ALA A 889 -33.73 -5.27 -48.91
CA ALA A 889 -33.03 -6.54 -48.73
C ALA A 889 -32.31 -6.58 -47.37
N GLY A 890 -32.57 -7.62 -46.56
CA GLY A 890 -32.01 -7.82 -45.22
C GLY A 890 -30.69 -8.63 -45.19
N GLY A 891 -30.25 -9.05 -43.99
CA GLY A 891 -28.92 -9.61 -43.74
C GLY A 891 -28.54 -10.93 -44.45
N ASN A 892 -29.49 -11.69 -45.00
CA ASN A 892 -29.26 -12.92 -45.78
C ASN A 892 -29.41 -12.68 -47.29
N ALA A 893 -28.87 -11.56 -47.79
CA ALA A 893 -29.04 -11.14 -49.18
C ALA A 893 -28.34 -12.08 -50.17
N TYR A 894 -27.25 -12.75 -49.77
CA TYR A 894 -26.56 -13.71 -50.65
C TYR A 894 -27.32 -15.03 -50.70
N GLY A 895 -27.77 -15.56 -49.55
CA GLY A 895 -28.58 -16.78 -49.50
C GLY A 895 -29.95 -16.66 -50.17
N ALA A 896 -30.56 -15.47 -50.16
CA ALA A 896 -31.79 -15.19 -50.92
C ALA A 896 -31.54 -15.02 -52.44
N GLY A 897 -30.28 -14.95 -52.85
CA GLY A 897 -29.83 -14.66 -54.21
C GLY A 897 -30.13 -13.24 -54.68
N VAL A 898 -30.31 -12.30 -53.75
CA VAL A 898 -30.34 -10.86 -54.06
C VAL A 898 -28.94 -10.40 -54.47
N VAL A 899 -27.90 -10.90 -53.80
CA VAL A 899 -26.51 -10.66 -54.21
C VAL A 899 -25.98 -11.91 -54.90
N LYS A 900 -25.46 -11.76 -56.13
CA LYS A 900 -24.87 -12.87 -56.90
C LYS A 900 -23.44 -12.53 -57.31
N LEU A 901 -22.56 -13.53 -57.25
CA LEU A 901 -21.20 -13.46 -57.77
C LEU A 901 -21.10 -14.41 -58.96
N VAL A 902 -20.95 -13.88 -60.17
CA VAL A 902 -20.99 -14.64 -61.41
C VAL A 902 -19.65 -14.54 -62.14
N ALA A 903 -19.06 -15.67 -62.51
CA ALA A 903 -17.83 -15.68 -63.29
C ALA A 903 -18.05 -15.12 -64.71
N SER A 904 -17.16 -14.25 -65.16
CA SER A 904 -17.13 -13.72 -66.53
C SER A 904 -15.69 -13.69 -67.02
N GLY A 905 -15.24 -14.79 -67.63
CA GLY A 905 -13.83 -14.95 -68.00
C GLY A 905 -12.93 -14.97 -66.76
N ALA A 906 -11.96 -14.05 -66.69
CA ALA A 906 -11.10 -13.86 -65.52
C ALA A 906 -11.73 -12.97 -64.44
N ASP A 907 -12.85 -12.31 -64.74
CA ASP A 907 -13.50 -11.33 -63.87
C ASP A 907 -14.66 -11.95 -63.09
N THR A 908 -15.06 -11.27 -62.02
CA THR A 908 -16.32 -11.56 -61.30
C THR A 908 -17.31 -10.42 -61.51
N LEU A 909 -18.54 -10.75 -61.92
CA LEU A 909 -19.67 -9.84 -61.92
C LEU A 909 -20.37 -9.91 -60.56
N LEU A 910 -20.32 -8.83 -59.80
CA LEU A 910 -21.19 -8.62 -58.65
C LEU A 910 -22.53 -8.11 -59.15
N GLN A 911 -23.58 -8.92 -59.01
CA GLN A 911 -24.92 -8.61 -59.50
C GLN A 911 -25.90 -8.48 -58.34
N ILE A 912 -26.88 -7.59 -58.54
CA ILE A 912 -27.99 -7.36 -57.63
C ILE A 912 -29.30 -7.75 -58.31
N ASP A 913 -30.04 -8.63 -57.66
CA ASP A 913 -31.35 -9.13 -58.06
C ASP A 913 -32.41 -8.65 -57.07
N ILE A 914 -33.16 -7.62 -57.44
CA ILE A 914 -33.95 -6.82 -56.49
C ILE A 914 -35.13 -7.59 -55.89
N ASP A 915 -35.59 -8.68 -56.51
CA ASP A 915 -36.65 -9.56 -56.02
C ASP A 915 -36.15 -10.99 -55.72
N GLY A 916 -34.82 -11.19 -55.75
CA GLY A 916 -34.15 -12.45 -55.42
C GLY A 916 -34.44 -13.58 -56.40
N SER A 917 -33.91 -14.78 -56.10
CA SER A 917 -33.90 -15.91 -57.04
C SER A 917 -35.26 -16.42 -57.52
N ALA A 918 -36.33 -16.07 -56.81
CA ALA A 918 -37.69 -16.51 -57.08
C ALA A 918 -38.53 -15.50 -57.87
N GLY A 919 -38.03 -14.27 -58.04
CA GLY A 919 -38.74 -13.19 -58.72
C GLY A 919 -38.50 -13.14 -60.23
N PRO A 920 -39.37 -12.46 -61.01
CA PRO A 920 -39.22 -12.33 -62.45
C PRO A 920 -38.22 -11.26 -62.91
N VAL A 921 -37.72 -10.39 -62.03
CA VAL A 921 -36.74 -9.37 -62.41
C VAL A 921 -35.38 -10.02 -62.64
N ALA A 922 -34.69 -9.59 -63.70
CA ALA A 922 -33.35 -10.09 -63.98
C ALA A 922 -32.31 -9.36 -63.12
N ALA A 923 -31.37 -10.12 -62.56
CA ALA A 923 -30.21 -9.57 -61.87
C ALA A 923 -29.41 -8.61 -62.77
N ARG A 924 -28.98 -7.48 -62.20
CA ARG A 924 -28.19 -6.45 -62.90
C ARG A 924 -26.78 -6.40 -62.33
N THR A 925 -25.79 -6.27 -63.20
CA THR A 925 -24.40 -6.09 -62.75
C THR A 925 -24.23 -4.73 -62.09
N LEU A 926 -23.89 -4.75 -60.81
CA LEU A 926 -23.51 -3.58 -60.03
C LEU A 926 -22.07 -3.21 -60.34
N ALA A 927 -21.16 -4.17 -60.16
CA ALA A 927 -19.73 -3.98 -60.36
C ALA A 927 -19.07 -5.20 -61.02
N THR A 928 -18.03 -4.95 -61.80
CA THR A 928 -17.14 -5.97 -62.36
C THR A 928 -15.81 -5.92 -61.61
N LEU A 929 -15.45 -6.99 -60.92
CA LEU A 929 -14.18 -7.16 -60.23
C LEU A 929 -13.18 -7.77 -61.20
N ARG A 930 -12.27 -6.96 -61.73
CA ARG A 930 -11.34 -7.38 -62.78
C ARG A 930 -10.29 -8.34 -62.24
N ASN A 931 -10.06 -9.44 -62.95
CA ASN A 931 -9.10 -10.49 -62.62
C ASN A 931 -9.30 -11.12 -61.22
N VAL A 932 -10.52 -11.10 -60.70
CA VAL A 932 -10.88 -11.75 -59.44
C VAL A 932 -11.72 -12.98 -59.73
N ASN A 933 -11.28 -14.14 -59.23
CA ASN A 933 -12.05 -15.37 -59.30
C ASN A 933 -13.17 -15.36 -58.25
N PRO A 934 -14.44 -15.66 -58.59
CA PRO A 934 -15.53 -15.61 -57.61
C PRO A 934 -15.34 -16.62 -56.46
N ALA A 935 -14.61 -17.71 -56.68
CA ALA A 935 -14.32 -18.71 -55.64
C ALA A 935 -13.33 -18.23 -54.56
N SER A 936 -12.57 -17.15 -54.80
CA SER A 936 -11.71 -16.56 -53.77
C SER A 936 -12.42 -15.52 -52.90
N LEU A 937 -13.66 -15.15 -53.26
CA LEU A 937 -14.51 -14.23 -52.52
C LEU A 937 -15.33 -14.98 -51.47
N SER A 938 -15.48 -14.34 -50.31
CA SER A 938 -16.37 -14.76 -49.24
C SER A 938 -17.44 -13.68 -49.05
N PRO A 939 -18.73 -13.98 -49.24
CA PRO A 939 -19.80 -12.99 -49.09
C PRO A 939 -19.77 -12.27 -47.73
N SER A 940 -19.52 -13.02 -46.65
CA SER A 940 -19.47 -12.45 -45.30
C SER A 940 -18.23 -11.59 -45.05
N ARG A 941 -17.08 -11.99 -45.60
CA ARG A 941 -15.80 -11.28 -45.40
C ARG A 941 -15.70 -10.05 -46.29
N ASP A 942 -15.98 -10.20 -47.57
CA ASP A 942 -15.67 -9.21 -48.60
C ASP A 942 -16.86 -8.29 -48.92
N LEU A 943 -18.10 -8.75 -48.74
CA LEU A 943 -19.32 -7.98 -49.09
C LEU A 943 -20.18 -7.62 -47.87
N GLY A 944 -19.88 -8.19 -46.70
CA GLY A 944 -20.65 -7.97 -45.47
C GLY A 944 -22.07 -8.57 -45.47
N VAL A 945 -22.33 -9.59 -46.30
CA VAL A 945 -23.64 -10.26 -46.41
C VAL A 945 -23.54 -11.77 -46.14
N GLN A 946 -24.61 -12.36 -45.61
CA GLN A 946 -24.74 -13.82 -45.45
C GLN A 946 -25.55 -14.46 -46.59
#